data_AF-A0A497GB44-F1
#
_entry.id   AF-A0A497GB44-F1
#
_cell.length_a   1.000
_cell.length_b   1.000
_cell.length_c   1.000
_cell.angle_alpha   90.00
_cell.angle_beta   90.00
_cell.angle_gamma   90.00
#
_symmetry.space_group_name_H-M   'P 1'
#
loop_
_entity.id
_entity.type
_entity.pdbx_description
1 polymer ?
#
loop_
_entity_poly.entity_id
_entity_poly.type
_entity_poly.pdbx_seq_one_letter_code
_entity_poly.pdbx_strand_id
1 'polypeptide(L)'
;MVNRLGAQMSICPTATSFLCPPRGLGGGCLRHRYLALALALALALSSACLYYGWSRWLRRGYIGVIRIRGYILSPSVAEAYSELAREAMANDSIKAVVLVIDSFGGYSDYVEQIYLDLKELARRKPLVALLVNALSGGYYIAVAADYIFVHPTSFVGAVGVIALAPPMLIPSEVVLETGPYKHTGFRRLLFFYNLSHALDAFIGAIEEGRGDRLRASRAELSRGLIYLGVEAVKLGLADEVGSLQRAIEEAAHRAGLISYEVIELQPRRYYGVRGYYSWGNLTLDKLEELHPPPSLYYIYLGAEGIVKSRVERPSMNITRIGGRVLVDLSHGNMISWWDLDALIAELAQLNVTVGFVDDWGRLEEELVNASCLIVASPTMPYGEEERARIREFVEDGGLLLLLFDPSFEYIGQRGLAAYVIAPINTLAAEFGIYFAKGFLYSEEEFYGIYRNIYVRDFANHSLFKGINAMVLFTTAPVKSRWGVAWAPNGTYSSAAEVPGRYAVMAVAEWGNGTVLAVGDITFLKEPYCHVADNYEFIVNLATLIANSTRRPLNVSKVEAERIEEPQIPVGTVKTYVERVNGEERLMKWIKVSETEVVVERPEGVTHYYYDEEGNLVGWEADGLKCAYEEPLPKPPYPLTRGKAWRYSTGYALVRGEEELKGELEGVERVEDFEVIKALDGKEYFCARVAVRIVDRIYLGGLNLTTIIEGHYWISSEVGTVKQYLTYTYHDGGIKVITRSLMLKSVSRGG
;
A
#
# COMPACT_ATOMS: atom_id res chain seq x y z
N MET A 1 -64.97 29.46 -7.96
CA MET A 1 -65.25 30.26 -9.18
C MET A 1 -65.67 29.27 -10.26
N VAL A 2 -66.98 29.02 -10.45
CA VAL A 2 -67.93 29.73 -11.35
C VAL A 2 -67.67 29.26 -12.81
N ASN A 3 -68.54 28.53 -13.51
CA ASN A 3 -69.99 28.74 -13.80
C ASN A 3 -70.68 27.39 -14.16
N ARG A 4 -71.87 27.04 -13.61
CA ARG A 4 -73.26 27.39 -14.06
C ARG A 4 -73.60 26.80 -15.45
N LEU A 5 -74.77 26.26 -15.80
CA LEU A 5 -76.17 26.07 -15.34
C LEU A 5 -76.73 24.96 -16.29
N GLY A 6 -77.64 24.04 -15.98
CA GLY A 6 -79.03 24.23 -15.57
C GLY A 6 -80.02 23.96 -16.74
N ALA A 7 -81.08 23.16 -16.45
CA ALA A 7 -82.37 22.94 -17.17
C ALA A 7 -82.53 21.54 -17.84
N GLN A 8 -83.37 20.58 -17.41
CA GLN A 8 -84.81 20.43 -17.07
C GLN A 8 -85.80 20.18 -18.24
N MET A 9 -86.71 19.21 -17.99
CA MET A 9 -88.01 18.85 -18.63
C MET A 9 -87.94 17.93 -19.87
N SER A 10 -88.47 16.68 -19.88
CA SER A 10 -89.79 16.09 -19.56
C SER A 10 -90.84 16.25 -20.66
N ILE A 11 -91.37 15.11 -21.16
CA ILE A 11 -92.80 14.77 -21.47
C ILE A 11 -92.93 13.78 -22.67
N CYS A 12 -93.72 12.71 -22.43
CA CYS A 12 -94.26 11.62 -23.29
C CYS A 12 -95.38 12.11 -24.28
N PRO A 13 -96.24 11.29 -24.96
CA PRO A 13 -96.19 9.94 -25.58
C PRO A 13 -96.90 9.85 -26.99
N THR A 14 -97.26 8.63 -27.47
CA THR A 14 -98.27 8.20 -28.52
C THR A 14 -97.86 8.21 -30.02
N ALA A 15 -98.30 7.35 -30.97
CA ALA A 15 -99.06 6.08 -31.04
C ALA A 15 -99.04 5.50 -32.50
N THR A 16 -99.37 4.20 -32.69
CA THR A 16 -100.10 3.51 -33.83
C THR A 16 -99.51 3.52 -35.28
N SER A 17 -99.62 2.52 -36.20
CA SER A 17 -100.43 1.27 -36.34
C SER A 17 -100.15 0.46 -37.66
N PHE A 18 -100.63 -0.81 -37.70
CA PHE A 18 -101.14 -1.67 -38.82
C PHE A 18 -100.24 -2.34 -39.91
N LEU A 19 -100.30 -3.70 -40.01
CA LEU A 19 -100.95 -4.48 -41.11
C LEU A 19 -100.81 -6.03 -40.97
N CYS A 20 -101.80 -6.75 -41.53
CA CYS A 20 -102.19 -8.18 -41.42
C CYS A 20 -101.27 -9.26 -42.06
N PRO A 21 -101.50 -10.57 -41.77
CA PRO A 21 -100.81 -11.72 -42.37
C PRO A 21 -101.67 -12.51 -43.40
N PRO A 22 -101.09 -13.44 -44.17
CA PRO A 22 -101.86 -14.50 -44.85
C PRO A 22 -101.55 -15.92 -44.34
N ARG A 23 -102.55 -16.81 -44.48
CA ARG A 23 -102.53 -18.26 -44.22
C ARG A 23 -102.19 -19.05 -45.50
N GLY A 24 -101.55 -20.23 -45.36
CA GLY A 24 -101.83 -21.38 -46.25
C GLY A 24 -100.69 -22.35 -46.59
N LEU A 25 -100.88 -23.62 -46.21
CA LEU A 25 -100.52 -24.88 -46.91
C LEU A 25 -99.09 -25.49 -46.78
N GLY A 26 -99.04 -26.81 -46.48
CA GLY A 26 -97.94 -27.70 -46.93
C GLY A 26 -97.03 -28.36 -45.87
N GLY A 27 -97.57 -28.83 -44.74
CA GLY A 27 -96.79 -29.55 -43.71
C GLY A 27 -96.51 -31.01 -44.08
N GLY A 28 -95.31 -31.33 -44.59
CA GLY A 28 -94.87 -32.72 -44.74
C GLY A 28 -93.40 -32.89 -45.18
N CYS A 29 -92.91 -32.04 -46.08
CA CYS A 29 -91.56 -32.18 -46.64
C CYS A 29 -90.53 -31.19 -46.02
N LEU A 30 -90.97 -30.09 -45.39
CA LEU A 30 -90.07 -29.12 -44.77
C LEU A 30 -89.50 -29.55 -43.41
N ARG A 31 -90.22 -30.35 -42.61
CA ARG A 31 -89.75 -30.78 -41.28
C ARG A 31 -88.45 -31.61 -41.34
N HIS A 32 -88.30 -32.46 -42.36
CA HIS A 32 -87.09 -33.26 -42.56
C HIS A 32 -85.89 -32.40 -43.01
N ARG A 33 -86.13 -31.35 -43.80
CA ARG A 33 -85.08 -30.40 -44.22
C ARG A 33 -84.59 -29.53 -43.07
N TYR A 34 -85.50 -29.04 -42.22
CA TYR A 34 -85.12 -28.28 -41.02
C TYR A 34 -84.42 -29.15 -39.98
N LEU A 35 -84.82 -30.42 -39.81
CA LEU A 35 -84.10 -31.36 -38.95
C LEU A 35 -82.69 -31.65 -39.47
N ALA A 36 -82.53 -31.90 -40.78
CA ALA A 36 -81.23 -32.15 -41.39
C ALA A 36 -80.30 -30.92 -41.30
N LEU A 37 -80.84 -29.71 -41.51
CA LEU A 37 -80.10 -28.45 -41.31
C LEU A 37 -79.72 -28.23 -39.86
N ALA A 38 -80.62 -28.48 -38.90
CA ALA A 38 -80.32 -28.37 -37.48
C ALA A 38 -79.26 -29.39 -37.04
N LEU A 39 -79.31 -30.62 -37.56
CA LEU A 39 -78.32 -31.66 -37.27
C LEU A 39 -76.95 -31.31 -37.88
N ALA A 40 -76.92 -30.80 -39.11
CA ALA A 40 -75.71 -30.32 -39.76
C ALA A 40 -75.11 -29.11 -39.02
N LEU A 41 -75.94 -28.19 -38.54
CA LEU A 41 -75.48 -27.04 -37.76
C LEU A 41 -74.96 -27.47 -36.38
N ALA A 42 -75.62 -28.43 -35.72
CA ALA A 42 -75.16 -28.99 -34.45
C ALA A 42 -73.86 -29.79 -34.61
N LEU A 43 -73.71 -30.55 -35.70
CA LEU A 43 -72.47 -31.23 -36.05
C LEU A 43 -71.36 -30.22 -36.39
N ALA A 44 -71.66 -29.16 -37.13
CA ALA A 44 -70.70 -28.09 -37.44
C ALA A 44 -70.29 -27.31 -36.17
N LEU A 45 -71.21 -27.03 -35.25
CA LEU A 45 -70.92 -26.37 -33.99
C LEU A 45 -70.15 -27.28 -33.02
N SER A 46 -70.48 -28.58 -32.97
CA SER A 46 -69.74 -29.55 -32.15
C SER A 46 -68.34 -29.83 -32.70
N SER A 47 -68.18 -29.94 -34.02
CA SER A 47 -66.87 -30.05 -34.66
C SER A 47 -66.07 -28.75 -34.58
N ALA A 48 -66.71 -27.59 -34.64
CA ALA A 48 -66.07 -26.31 -34.36
C ALA A 48 -65.67 -26.17 -32.88
N CYS A 49 -66.48 -26.65 -31.93
CA CYS A 49 -66.13 -26.67 -30.50
C CYS A 49 -65.04 -27.69 -30.19
N LEU A 50 -65.06 -28.86 -30.83
CA LEU A 50 -63.98 -29.84 -30.77
C LEU A 50 -62.72 -29.27 -31.39
N TYR A 51 -62.80 -28.60 -32.54
CA TYR A 51 -61.66 -27.95 -33.19
C TYR A 51 -61.13 -26.75 -32.39
N TYR A 52 -62.00 -25.93 -31.78
CA TYR A 52 -61.57 -24.82 -30.91
C TYR A 52 -61.03 -25.31 -29.57
N GLY A 53 -61.59 -26.38 -29.00
CA GLY A 53 -61.10 -27.05 -27.80
C GLY A 53 -59.76 -27.73 -28.06
N TRP A 54 -59.64 -28.44 -29.18
CA TRP A 54 -58.42 -29.12 -29.62
C TRP A 54 -57.34 -28.12 -30.06
N SER A 55 -57.70 -27.03 -30.73
CA SER A 55 -56.75 -25.96 -31.11
C SER A 55 -56.28 -25.14 -29.90
N ARG A 56 -57.13 -24.93 -28.88
CA ARG A 56 -56.70 -24.41 -27.57
C ARG A 56 -55.77 -25.37 -26.83
N TRP A 57 -56.03 -26.68 -26.93
CA TRP A 57 -55.13 -27.73 -26.42
C TRP A 57 -53.81 -27.81 -27.21
N LEU A 58 -53.81 -27.37 -28.46
CA LEU A 58 -52.65 -27.27 -29.36
C LEU A 58 -51.93 -25.91 -29.33
N ARG A 59 -52.25 -24.98 -28.42
CA ARG A 59 -51.39 -23.80 -28.21
C ARG A 59 -50.02 -24.30 -27.76
N ARG A 60 -49.05 -24.33 -28.69
CA ARG A 60 -47.68 -24.78 -28.44
C ARG A 60 -47.11 -24.00 -27.25
N GLY A 61 -46.84 -24.71 -26.17
CA GLY A 61 -46.09 -24.15 -25.04
C GLY A 61 -44.65 -23.94 -25.48
N TYR A 62 -44.04 -22.87 -25.00
CA TYR A 62 -42.62 -22.61 -25.25
C TYR A 62 -41.77 -23.12 -24.09
N ILE A 63 -40.59 -23.62 -24.43
CA ILE A 63 -39.50 -23.87 -23.50
C ILE A 63 -38.49 -22.74 -23.67
N GLY A 64 -38.32 -21.93 -22.64
CA GLY A 64 -37.37 -20.84 -22.64
C GLY A 64 -35.97 -21.35 -22.32
N VAL A 65 -34.96 -21.00 -23.12
CA VAL A 65 -33.55 -21.29 -22.84
C VAL A 65 -32.85 -20.02 -22.39
N ILE A 66 -32.27 -20.02 -21.19
CA ILE A 66 -31.45 -18.92 -20.67
C ILE A 66 -30.00 -19.41 -20.61
N ARG A 67 -29.08 -18.69 -21.25
CA ARG A 67 -27.64 -19.01 -21.20
C ARG A 67 -26.91 -18.06 -20.25
N ILE A 68 -26.30 -18.61 -19.22
CA ILE A 68 -25.48 -17.86 -18.25
C ILE A 68 -24.02 -18.17 -18.52
N ARG A 69 -23.28 -17.16 -19.01
CA ARG A 69 -21.88 -17.31 -19.45
C ARG A 69 -20.95 -16.32 -18.76
N GLY A 70 -19.73 -16.79 -18.48
CA GLY A 70 -18.65 -15.96 -17.95
C GLY A 70 -18.81 -15.64 -16.45
N TYR A 71 -18.06 -14.64 -16.00
CA TYR A 71 -18.10 -14.19 -14.61
C TYR A 71 -19.23 -13.19 -14.34
N ILE A 72 -19.77 -13.24 -13.11
CA ILE A 72 -20.83 -12.36 -12.62
C ILE A 72 -20.19 -11.26 -11.76
N LEU A 73 -19.59 -10.24 -12.39
CA LEU A 73 -18.75 -9.23 -11.69
C LEU A 73 -19.34 -7.82 -11.70
N SER A 74 -20.48 -7.58 -12.34
CA SER A 74 -21.10 -6.26 -12.39
C SER A 74 -22.60 -6.29 -12.12
N PRO A 75 -23.17 -5.20 -11.59
CA PRO A 75 -24.61 -5.08 -11.41
C PRO A 75 -25.40 -5.30 -12.71
N SER A 76 -24.88 -4.82 -13.85
CA SER A 76 -25.54 -4.96 -15.15
C SER A 76 -25.66 -6.41 -15.60
N VAL A 77 -24.68 -7.26 -15.27
CA VAL A 77 -24.74 -8.70 -15.56
C VAL A 77 -25.77 -9.38 -14.67
N ALA A 78 -25.79 -9.04 -13.38
CA ALA A 78 -26.78 -9.55 -12.43
C ALA A 78 -28.22 -9.18 -12.84
N GLU A 79 -28.45 -7.91 -13.16
CA GLU A 79 -29.75 -7.39 -13.58
C GLU A 79 -30.22 -8.04 -14.89
N ALA A 80 -29.31 -8.25 -15.85
CA ALA A 80 -29.66 -8.89 -17.12
C ALA A 80 -30.20 -10.31 -16.92
N TYR A 81 -29.57 -11.14 -16.08
CA TYR A 81 -30.05 -12.49 -15.80
C TYR A 81 -31.31 -12.49 -14.92
N SER A 82 -31.40 -11.56 -13.96
CA SER A 82 -32.59 -11.34 -13.12
C SER A 82 -33.81 -10.95 -13.95
N GLU A 83 -33.65 -10.10 -14.96
CA GLU A 83 -34.72 -9.72 -15.88
C GLU A 83 -35.15 -10.88 -16.77
N LEU A 84 -34.24 -11.75 -17.22
CA LEU A 84 -34.61 -12.97 -17.95
C LEU A 84 -35.42 -13.93 -17.10
N ALA A 85 -35.06 -14.11 -15.83
CA ALA A 85 -35.84 -14.93 -14.89
C ALA A 85 -37.26 -14.36 -14.72
N ARG A 86 -37.39 -13.03 -14.53
CA ARG A 86 -38.69 -12.36 -14.42
C ARG A 86 -39.51 -12.42 -15.72
N GLU A 87 -38.89 -12.23 -16.88
CA GLU A 87 -39.55 -12.36 -18.19
C GLU A 87 -40.06 -13.79 -18.39
N ALA A 88 -39.23 -14.79 -18.09
CA ALA A 88 -39.62 -16.19 -18.16
C ALA A 88 -40.79 -16.49 -17.22
N MET A 89 -40.78 -15.92 -16.02
CA MET A 89 -41.82 -16.09 -15.02
C MET A 89 -43.15 -15.44 -15.45
N ALA A 90 -43.12 -14.21 -15.96
CA ALA A 90 -44.31 -13.43 -16.32
C ALA A 90 -44.95 -13.86 -17.64
N ASN A 91 -44.20 -14.47 -18.56
CA ASN A 91 -44.73 -14.88 -19.86
C ASN A 91 -45.45 -16.24 -19.78
N ASP A 92 -46.77 -16.24 -19.74
CA ASP A 92 -47.61 -17.45 -19.68
C ASP A 92 -47.41 -18.42 -20.86
N SER A 93 -46.84 -17.97 -21.97
CA SER A 93 -46.57 -18.84 -23.12
C SER A 93 -45.35 -19.74 -22.87
N ILE A 94 -44.44 -19.31 -21.99
CA ILE A 94 -43.30 -20.09 -21.52
C ILE A 94 -43.77 -21.01 -20.40
N LYS A 95 -43.64 -22.31 -20.58
CA LYS A 95 -44.16 -23.33 -19.67
C LYS A 95 -43.08 -23.99 -18.82
N ALA A 96 -41.84 -24.01 -19.31
CA ALA A 96 -40.66 -24.47 -18.59
C ALA A 96 -39.43 -23.69 -19.06
N VAL A 97 -38.37 -23.73 -18.26
CA VAL A 97 -37.11 -23.05 -18.54
C VAL A 97 -35.94 -24.02 -18.43
N VAL A 98 -35.01 -23.92 -19.40
CA VAL A 98 -33.72 -24.59 -19.36
C VAL A 98 -32.61 -23.55 -19.17
N LEU A 99 -31.85 -23.69 -18.09
CA LEU A 99 -30.61 -22.93 -17.88
C LEU A 99 -29.45 -23.66 -18.54
N VAL A 100 -28.63 -22.95 -19.31
CA VAL A 100 -27.32 -23.46 -19.75
C VAL A 100 -26.23 -22.63 -19.10
N ILE A 101 -25.49 -23.26 -18.20
CA ILE A 101 -24.53 -22.57 -17.33
C ILE A 101 -23.10 -22.90 -17.76
N ASP A 102 -22.34 -21.87 -18.07
CA ASP A 102 -20.90 -21.90 -18.38
C ASP A 102 -20.23 -20.73 -17.64
N SER A 103 -20.13 -20.87 -16.32
CA SER A 103 -19.72 -19.80 -15.40
C SER A 103 -18.79 -20.31 -14.31
N PHE A 104 -17.78 -19.49 -14.01
CA PHE A 104 -16.82 -19.67 -12.93
C PHE A 104 -17.22 -18.95 -11.63
N GLY A 105 -18.41 -18.34 -11.59
CA GLY A 105 -18.91 -17.58 -10.44
C GLY A 105 -18.72 -16.08 -10.57
N GLY A 106 -18.63 -15.38 -9.43
CA GLY A 106 -18.62 -13.93 -9.40
C GLY A 106 -18.73 -13.35 -8.00
N TYR A 107 -19.09 -12.08 -7.94
CA TYR A 107 -19.30 -11.35 -6.69
C TYR A 107 -20.55 -11.90 -5.97
N SER A 108 -20.44 -12.18 -4.68
CA SER A 108 -21.38 -13.06 -3.96
C SER A 108 -22.82 -12.51 -3.93
N ASP A 109 -22.99 -11.22 -3.73
CA ASP A 109 -24.32 -10.57 -3.73
C ASP A 109 -25.01 -10.65 -5.10
N TYR A 110 -24.28 -10.48 -6.20
CA TYR A 110 -24.80 -10.59 -7.57
C TYR A 110 -25.20 -12.02 -7.92
N VAL A 111 -24.42 -12.99 -7.43
CA VAL A 111 -24.72 -14.42 -7.56
C VAL A 111 -25.99 -14.76 -6.76
N GLU A 112 -26.08 -14.30 -5.51
CA GLU A 112 -27.24 -14.52 -4.64
C GLU A 112 -28.52 -13.88 -5.20
N GLN A 113 -28.43 -12.68 -5.78
CA GLN A 113 -29.54 -12.03 -6.46
C GLN A 113 -30.11 -12.94 -7.57
N ILE A 114 -29.25 -13.43 -8.47
CA ILE A 114 -29.68 -14.32 -9.55
C ILE A 114 -30.27 -15.63 -8.98
N TYR A 115 -29.63 -16.21 -7.96
CA TYR A 115 -30.12 -17.43 -7.32
C TYR A 115 -31.52 -17.27 -6.75
N LEU A 116 -31.81 -16.17 -6.05
CA LEU A 116 -33.12 -15.90 -5.45
C LEU A 116 -34.21 -15.75 -6.53
N ASP A 117 -33.91 -15.06 -7.62
CA ASP A 117 -34.85 -14.92 -8.75
C ASP A 117 -35.10 -16.24 -9.47
N LEU A 118 -34.06 -17.06 -9.66
CA LEU A 118 -34.19 -18.41 -10.24
C LEU A 118 -34.98 -19.34 -9.31
N LYS A 119 -34.82 -19.21 -7.99
CA LYS A 119 -35.58 -19.98 -6.99
C LYS A 119 -37.07 -19.63 -7.04
N GLU A 120 -37.41 -18.35 -7.20
CA GLU A 120 -38.80 -17.93 -7.37
C GLU A 120 -39.36 -18.39 -8.73
N LEU A 121 -38.56 -18.38 -9.80
CA LEU A 121 -38.93 -18.95 -11.08
C LEU A 121 -39.24 -20.46 -10.96
N ALA A 122 -38.38 -21.22 -10.29
CA ALA A 122 -38.55 -22.66 -10.08
C ALA A 122 -39.84 -23.02 -9.32
N ARG A 123 -40.27 -22.14 -8.38
CA ARG A 123 -41.56 -22.31 -7.68
C ARG A 123 -42.77 -22.20 -8.59
N ARG A 124 -42.64 -21.52 -9.74
CA ARG A 124 -43.77 -21.27 -10.65
C ARG A 124 -43.75 -22.12 -11.90
N LYS A 125 -42.56 -22.47 -12.40
CA LYS A 125 -42.37 -23.20 -13.66
C LYS A 125 -41.21 -24.18 -13.51
N PRO A 126 -41.30 -25.38 -14.11
CA PRO A 126 -40.19 -26.32 -14.12
C PRO A 126 -38.90 -25.67 -14.62
N LEU A 127 -37.84 -25.79 -13.82
CA LEU A 127 -36.53 -25.23 -14.10
C LEU A 127 -35.50 -26.36 -14.18
N VAL A 128 -34.92 -26.58 -15.36
CA VAL A 128 -33.90 -27.60 -15.59
C VAL A 128 -32.59 -26.93 -15.95
N ALA A 129 -31.45 -27.42 -15.46
CA ALA A 129 -30.14 -26.88 -15.81
C ALA A 129 -29.32 -27.88 -16.62
N LEU A 130 -28.51 -27.38 -17.56
CA LEU A 130 -27.36 -28.05 -18.16
C LEU A 130 -26.10 -27.29 -17.77
N LEU A 131 -25.16 -27.95 -17.10
CA LEU A 131 -23.88 -27.36 -16.72
C LEU A 131 -22.81 -27.75 -17.74
N VAL A 132 -22.31 -26.76 -18.47
CA VAL A 132 -21.06 -26.87 -19.25
C VAL A 132 -19.89 -26.71 -18.30
N ASN A 133 -19.84 -25.58 -17.60
CA ASN A 133 -19.00 -25.35 -16.42
C ASN A 133 -19.84 -24.59 -15.40
N ALA A 134 -19.83 -25.03 -14.15
CA ALA A 134 -20.53 -24.37 -13.06
C ALA A 134 -19.67 -24.47 -11.81
N LEU A 135 -18.83 -23.46 -11.61
CA LEU A 135 -17.92 -23.38 -10.46
C LEU A 135 -18.29 -22.21 -9.55
N SER A 136 -18.14 -22.40 -8.24
CA SER A 136 -18.45 -21.41 -7.20
C SER A 136 -19.83 -20.79 -7.43
N GLY A 137 -19.94 -19.48 -7.63
CA GLY A 137 -21.21 -18.81 -7.92
C GLY A 137 -21.99 -19.36 -9.11
N GLY A 138 -21.31 -19.95 -10.11
CA GLY A 138 -21.97 -20.64 -11.23
C GLY A 138 -22.69 -21.92 -10.78
N TYR A 139 -22.14 -22.63 -9.80
CA TYR A 139 -22.83 -23.75 -9.15
C TYR A 139 -23.90 -23.29 -8.17
N TYR A 140 -23.67 -22.18 -7.46
CA TYR A 140 -24.64 -21.58 -6.55
C TYR A 140 -25.98 -21.30 -7.25
N ILE A 141 -25.96 -20.67 -8.42
CA ILE A 141 -27.20 -20.43 -9.18
C ILE A 141 -27.79 -21.71 -9.79
N ALA A 142 -26.95 -22.71 -10.11
CA ALA A 142 -27.39 -23.97 -10.68
C ALA A 142 -28.26 -24.78 -9.71
N VAL A 143 -28.00 -24.71 -8.39
CA VAL A 143 -28.76 -25.46 -7.39
C VAL A 143 -30.18 -24.94 -7.17
N ALA A 144 -30.57 -23.81 -7.79
CA ALA A 144 -31.97 -23.39 -7.86
C ALA A 144 -32.83 -24.26 -8.81
N ALA A 145 -32.21 -25.02 -9.72
CA ALA A 145 -32.93 -25.86 -10.68
C ALA A 145 -33.46 -27.16 -10.06
N ASP A 146 -34.63 -27.60 -10.52
CA ASP A 146 -35.27 -28.84 -10.08
C ASP A 146 -34.45 -30.07 -10.49
N TYR A 147 -33.82 -30.01 -11.67
CA TYR A 147 -33.01 -31.10 -12.24
C TYR A 147 -31.80 -30.56 -12.98
N ILE A 148 -30.64 -31.19 -12.80
CA ILE A 148 -29.34 -30.73 -13.28
C ILE A 148 -28.68 -31.82 -14.12
N PHE A 149 -28.52 -31.53 -15.41
CA PHE A 149 -27.69 -32.29 -16.34
C PHE A 149 -26.26 -31.76 -16.39
N VAL A 150 -25.31 -32.65 -16.64
CA VAL A 150 -23.88 -32.31 -16.85
C VAL A 150 -23.33 -33.07 -18.06
N HIS A 151 -22.29 -32.54 -18.71
CA HIS A 151 -21.45 -33.37 -19.57
C HIS A 151 -20.49 -34.20 -18.71
N PRO A 152 -19.94 -35.33 -19.22
CA PRO A 152 -19.02 -36.15 -18.44
C PRO A 152 -17.83 -35.38 -17.87
N THR A 153 -17.31 -34.42 -18.64
CA THR A 153 -16.11 -33.62 -18.34
C THR A 153 -16.44 -32.19 -17.92
N SER A 154 -17.70 -31.88 -17.59
CA SER A 154 -18.04 -30.56 -17.03
C SER A 154 -17.34 -30.35 -15.70
N PHE A 155 -16.89 -29.13 -15.42
CA PHE A 155 -16.41 -28.78 -14.08
C PHE A 155 -17.57 -28.28 -13.22
N VAL A 156 -17.76 -28.93 -12.07
CA VAL A 156 -18.85 -28.65 -11.12
C VAL A 156 -18.27 -28.54 -9.71
N GLY A 157 -18.82 -27.66 -8.88
CA GLY A 157 -18.40 -27.50 -7.49
C GLY A 157 -17.63 -26.21 -7.26
N ALA A 158 -16.41 -26.29 -6.73
CA ALA A 158 -15.68 -25.16 -6.15
C ALA A 158 -16.52 -24.41 -5.11
N VAL A 159 -17.18 -25.17 -4.23
CA VAL A 159 -18.02 -24.65 -3.16
C VAL A 159 -17.12 -23.98 -2.12
N GLY A 160 -17.04 -22.67 -2.20
CA GLY A 160 -16.07 -21.89 -1.44
C GLY A 160 -16.25 -20.40 -1.67
N VAL A 161 -15.76 -19.62 -0.71
CA VAL A 161 -15.73 -18.16 -0.76
C VAL A 161 -14.29 -17.71 -0.55
N ILE A 162 -13.85 -16.77 -1.37
CA ILE A 162 -12.58 -16.06 -1.19
C ILE A 162 -12.90 -14.59 -0.91
N ALA A 163 -12.15 -13.97 -0.01
CA ALA A 163 -12.33 -12.56 0.34
C ALA A 163 -10.99 -11.90 0.66
N LEU A 164 -10.92 -10.59 0.45
CA LEU A 164 -9.82 -9.75 0.92
C LEU A 164 -10.18 -9.27 2.34
N ALA A 165 -9.30 -9.54 3.30
CA ALA A 165 -9.50 -9.09 4.68
C ALA A 165 -9.40 -7.55 4.77
N PRO A 166 -10.07 -6.93 5.76
CA PRO A 166 -9.91 -5.50 6.01
C PRO A 166 -8.43 -5.12 6.20
N PRO A 167 -7.98 -4.00 5.62
CA PRO A 167 -6.59 -3.55 5.77
C PRO A 167 -6.32 -3.08 7.20
N MET A 168 -5.04 -2.93 7.55
CA MET A 168 -4.67 -2.16 8.74
C MET A 168 -4.90 -0.68 8.44
N LEU A 169 -5.62 0.01 9.32
CA LEU A 169 -5.90 1.43 9.16
C LEU A 169 -4.65 2.25 9.48
N ILE A 170 -4.25 3.10 8.52
CA ILE A 170 -3.27 4.16 8.73
C ILE A 170 -4.05 5.39 9.21
N PRO A 171 -3.80 5.90 10.41
CA PRO A 171 -4.55 7.03 10.92
C PRO A 171 -4.11 8.35 10.27
N SER A 172 -4.98 9.36 10.35
CA SER A 172 -4.74 10.71 9.78
C SER A 172 -5.38 11.78 10.66
N GLU A 173 -4.74 12.94 10.77
CA GLU A 173 -5.31 14.13 11.43
C GLU A 173 -6.06 15.05 10.44
N VAL A 174 -6.02 14.74 9.14
CA VAL A 174 -6.75 15.47 8.08
C VAL A 174 -8.06 14.77 7.74
N VAL A 175 -8.00 13.44 7.62
CA VAL A 175 -9.17 12.60 7.31
C VAL A 175 -9.64 11.99 8.62
N LEU A 176 -10.83 12.41 9.06
CA LEU A 176 -11.38 12.05 10.35
C LEU A 176 -12.64 11.20 10.20
N GLU A 177 -12.72 10.15 11.00
CA GLU A 177 -13.85 9.24 11.09
C GLU A 177 -14.36 9.13 12.51
N THR A 178 -15.67 8.94 12.62
CA THR A 178 -16.36 8.88 13.91
C THR A 178 -16.29 7.50 14.57
N GLY A 179 -15.67 6.50 13.95
CA GLY A 179 -15.53 5.19 14.55
C GLY A 179 -14.44 4.29 13.93
N PRO A 180 -13.91 3.33 14.71
CA PRO A 180 -12.73 2.52 14.37
C PRO A 180 -12.87 1.69 13.11
N TYR A 181 -14.09 1.28 12.78
CA TYR A 181 -14.36 0.41 11.63
C TYR A 181 -14.97 1.16 10.44
N LYS A 182 -15.04 2.50 10.50
CA LYS A 182 -15.64 3.30 9.41
C LYS A 182 -14.88 3.15 8.09
N HIS A 183 -13.56 3.07 8.16
CA HIS A 183 -12.67 2.91 7.00
C HIS A 183 -12.47 1.43 6.63
N THR A 184 -12.44 0.53 7.61
CA THR A 184 -12.16 -0.89 7.38
C THR A 184 -13.42 -1.71 7.08
N GLY A 185 -14.61 -1.19 7.41
CA GLY A 185 -15.92 -1.82 7.26
C GLY A 185 -16.19 -2.92 8.29
N PHE A 186 -15.18 -3.74 8.57
CA PHE A 186 -15.25 -4.87 9.50
C PHE A 186 -14.09 -4.86 10.48
N ARG A 187 -14.30 -5.55 11.62
CA ARG A 187 -13.23 -6.00 12.50
C ARG A 187 -12.41 -7.07 11.81
N ARG A 188 -11.09 -6.94 11.83
CA ARG A 188 -10.20 -7.89 11.14
C ARG A 188 -10.26 -9.26 11.78
N LEU A 189 -10.30 -9.36 13.11
CA LEU A 189 -10.42 -10.66 13.79
C LEU A 189 -11.79 -11.32 13.59
N LEU A 190 -12.85 -10.54 13.37
CA LEU A 190 -14.17 -11.12 13.15
C LEU A 190 -14.42 -11.50 11.69
N PHE A 191 -13.63 -10.98 10.75
CA PHE A 191 -13.83 -11.21 9.33
C PHE A 191 -13.74 -12.69 8.91
N PHE A 192 -13.01 -13.52 9.66
CA PHE A 192 -12.98 -14.97 9.46
C PHE A 192 -14.36 -15.62 9.68
N TYR A 193 -15.14 -15.11 10.63
CA TYR A 193 -16.51 -15.58 10.85
C TYR A 193 -17.45 -15.12 9.74
N ASN A 194 -17.27 -13.90 9.22
CA ASN A 194 -18.01 -13.44 8.03
C ASN A 194 -17.79 -14.38 6.84
N LEU A 195 -16.54 -14.80 6.59
CA LEU A 195 -16.23 -15.75 5.53
C LEU A 195 -16.85 -17.13 5.78
N SER A 196 -16.83 -17.58 7.03
CA SER A 196 -17.46 -18.84 7.44
C SER A 196 -18.97 -18.80 7.23
N HIS A 197 -19.63 -17.70 7.59
CA HIS A 197 -21.08 -17.52 7.37
C HIS A 197 -21.44 -17.50 5.88
N ALA A 198 -20.63 -16.88 5.04
CA ALA A 198 -20.85 -16.90 3.59
C ALA A 198 -20.71 -18.32 3.01
N LEU A 199 -19.72 -19.09 3.47
CA LEU A 199 -19.59 -20.51 3.10
C LEU A 199 -20.78 -21.34 3.60
N ASP A 200 -21.23 -21.10 4.84
CA ASP A 200 -22.37 -21.81 5.42
C ASP A 200 -23.66 -21.53 4.64
N ALA A 201 -23.87 -20.30 4.17
CA ALA A 201 -25.00 -19.93 3.32
C ALA A 201 -24.94 -20.67 1.97
N PHE A 202 -23.76 -20.74 1.35
CA PHE A 202 -23.58 -21.49 0.10
C PHE A 202 -23.87 -22.99 0.29
N ILE A 203 -23.28 -23.62 1.31
CA ILE A 203 -23.57 -25.02 1.59
C ILE A 203 -25.07 -25.22 1.90
N GLY A 204 -25.68 -24.31 2.65
CA GLY A 204 -27.11 -24.33 2.93
C GLY A 204 -27.97 -24.28 1.66
N ALA A 205 -27.60 -23.46 0.67
CA ALA A 205 -28.29 -23.41 -0.62
C ALA A 205 -28.18 -24.75 -1.39
N ILE A 206 -27.05 -25.45 -1.29
CA ILE A 206 -26.85 -26.77 -1.89
C ILE A 206 -27.67 -27.83 -1.16
N GLU A 207 -27.61 -27.86 0.18
CA GLU A 207 -28.37 -28.78 1.03
C GLU A 207 -29.88 -28.63 0.76
N GLU A 208 -30.37 -27.39 0.66
CA GLU A 208 -31.77 -27.11 0.34
C GLU A 208 -32.14 -27.51 -1.10
N GLY A 209 -31.34 -27.09 -2.10
CA GLY A 209 -31.66 -27.33 -3.50
C GLY A 209 -31.53 -28.79 -3.95
N ARG A 210 -30.56 -29.52 -3.38
CA ARG A 210 -30.32 -30.92 -3.71
C ARG A 210 -31.16 -31.87 -2.86
N GLY A 211 -31.43 -31.54 -1.59
CA GLY A 211 -32.21 -32.34 -0.66
C GLY A 211 -31.67 -33.76 -0.51
N ASP A 212 -32.56 -34.75 -0.48
CA ASP A 212 -32.21 -36.19 -0.34
C ASP A 212 -31.31 -36.72 -1.47
N ARG A 213 -31.18 -35.99 -2.59
CA ARG A 213 -30.31 -36.37 -3.70
C ARG A 213 -28.83 -36.13 -3.38
N LEU A 214 -28.54 -35.23 -2.44
CA LEU A 214 -27.17 -34.88 -2.05
C LEU A 214 -26.53 -36.05 -1.29
N ARG A 215 -25.39 -36.53 -1.78
CA ARG A 215 -24.61 -37.60 -1.13
C ARG A 215 -23.28 -37.09 -0.57
N ALA A 216 -22.76 -36.00 -1.11
CA ALA A 216 -21.62 -35.31 -0.54
C ALA A 216 -21.96 -34.82 0.88
N SER A 217 -21.06 -35.08 1.84
CA SER A 217 -21.21 -34.53 3.18
C SER A 217 -20.88 -33.04 3.20
N ARG A 218 -21.37 -32.30 4.21
CA ARG A 218 -20.97 -30.91 4.46
C ARG A 218 -19.45 -30.74 4.49
N ALA A 219 -18.73 -31.69 5.09
CA ALA A 219 -17.27 -31.69 5.17
C ALA A 219 -16.58 -31.93 3.82
N GLU A 220 -17.25 -32.58 2.87
CA GLU A 220 -16.76 -32.74 1.49
C GLU A 220 -16.98 -31.45 0.70
N LEU A 221 -18.16 -30.83 0.84
CA LEU A 221 -18.50 -29.57 0.18
C LEU A 221 -17.57 -28.42 0.64
N SER A 222 -17.29 -28.33 1.94
CA SER A 222 -16.47 -27.26 2.51
C SER A 222 -14.99 -27.28 2.07
N ARG A 223 -14.55 -28.30 1.32
CA ARG A 223 -13.16 -28.39 0.82
C ARG A 223 -12.90 -27.51 -0.40
N GLY A 224 -13.94 -26.98 -1.06
CA GLY A 224 -13.77 -26.16 -2.27
C GLY A 224 -13.24 -26.93 -3.48
N LEU A 225 -13.43 -28.25 -3.54
CA LEU A 225 -12.95 -29.08 -4.65
C LEU A 225 -13.78 -28.87 -5.92
N ILE A 226 -13.12 -29.04 -7.06
CA ILE A 226 -13.74 -29.16 -8.38
C ILE A 226 -13.93 -30.64 -8.69
N TYR A 227 -15.11 -31.00 -9.19
CA TYR A 227 -15.46 -32.35 -9.59
C TYR A 227 -15.77 -32.39 -11.09
N LEU A 228 -15.42 -33.49 -11.75
CA LEU A 228 -15.91 -33.76 -13.10
C LEU A 228 -17.41 -34.08 -13.05
N GLY A 229 -18.14 -33.84 -14.14
CA GLY A 229 -19.59 -34.08 -14.20
C GLY A 229 -19.98 -35.51 -13.81
N VAL A 230 -19.20 -36.52 -14.22
CA VAL A 230 -19.43 -37.91 -13.79
C VAL A 230 -19.29 -38.13 -12.27
N GLU A 231 -18.44 -37.35 -11.60
CA GLU A 231 -18.26 -37.39 -10.15
C GLU A 231 -19.33 -36.58 -9.44
N ALA A 232 -19.71 -35.43 -10.00
CA ALA A 232 -20.79 -34.59 -9.52
C ALA A 232 -22.12 -35.37 -9.42
N VAL A 233 -22.42 -36.22 -10.41
CA VAL A 233 -23.59 -37.12 -10.36
C VAL A 233 -23.47 -38.15 -9.23
N LYS A 234 -22.28 -38.76 -9.04
CA LYS A 234 -22.05 -39.72 -7.95
C LYS A 234 -22.25 -39.09 -6.57
N LEU A 235 -21.81 -37.84 -6.41
CA LEU A 235 -21.91 -37.04 -5.19
C LEU A 235 -23.29 -36.39 -4.98
N GLY A 236 -24.20 -36.50 -5.96
CA GLY A 236 -25.53 -35.87 -5.88
C GLY A 236 -25.52 -34.36 -6.14
N LEU A 237 -24.41 -33.81 -6.63
CA LEU A 237 -24.27 -32.41 -7.05
C LEU A 237 -24.97 -32.13 -8.39
N ALA A 238 -25.14 -33.17 -9.19
CA ALA A 238 -25.95 -33.19 -10.41
C ALA A 238 -26.81 -34.46 -10.43
N ASP A 239 -27.82 -34.51 -11.31
CA ASP A 239 -28.75 -35.62 -11.38
C ASP A 239 -28.34 -36.65 -12.42
N GLU A 240 -27.92 -36.20 -13.61
CA GLU A 240 -27.64 -37.10 -14.72
C GLU A 240 -26.61 -36.51 -15.69
N VAL A 241 -25.90 -37.40 -16.39
CA VAL A 241 -25.11 -37.00 -17.57
C VAL A 241 -26.04 -36.83 -18.76
N GLY A 242 -26.00 -35.67 -19.42
CA GLY A 242 -26.90 -35.41 -20.54
C GLY A 242 -26.48 -34.24 -21.42
N SER A 243 -27.22 -34.06 -22.51
CA SER A 243 -27.04 -32.97 -23.47
C SER A 243 -28.11 -31.89 -23.30
N LEU A 244 -27.99 -30.78 -24.02
CA LEU A 244 -29.02 -29.74 -24.06
C LEU A 244 -30.38 -30.28 -24.51
N GLN A 245 -30.38 -31.21 -25.47
CA GLN A 245 -31.60 -31.83 -25.95
C GLN A 245 -32.32 -32.59 -24.82
N ARG A 246 -31.57 -33.32 -23.99
CA ARG A 246 -32.10 -34.05 -22.82
C ARG A 246 -32.68 -33.09 -21.78
N ALA A 247 -32.00 -31.97 -21.53
CA ALA A 247 -32.50 -30.94 -20.61
C ALA A 247 -33.82 -30.32 -21.09
N ILE A 248 -33.95 -30.07 -22.40
CA ILE A 248 -35.18 -29.56 -23.02
C ILE A 248 -36.30 -30.60 -22.93
N GLU A 249 -36.02 -31.87 -23.21
CA GLU A 249 -36.99 -32.96 -23.09
C GLU A 249 -37.49 -33.13 -21.65
N GLU A 250 -36.59 -33.07 -20.66
CA GLU A 250 -36.94 -33.15 -19.24
C GLU A 250 -37.79 -31.95 -18.80
N ALA A 251 -37.45 -30.74 -19.25
CA ALA A 251 -38.25 -29.54 -19.00
C ALA A 251 -39.66 -29.65 -19.61
N ALA A 252 -39.77 -30.17 -20.84
CA ALA A 252 -41.05 -30.43 -21.51
C ALA A 252 -41.90 -31.44 -20.73
N HIS A 253 -41.27 -32.53 -20.32
CA HIS A 253 -41.90 -33.61 -19.58
C HIS A 253 -42.47 -33.11 -18.24
N ARG A 254 -41.68 -32.34 -17.47
CA ARG A 254 -42.13 -31.73 -16.21
C ARG A 254 -43.26 -30.72 -16.39
N ALA A 255 -43.33 -30.05 -17.54
CA ALA A 255 -44.43 -29.15 -17.88
C ALA A 255 -45.65 -29.85 -18.52
N GLY A 256 -45.61 -31.17 -18.70
CA GLY A 256 -46.70 -31.94 -19.33
C GLY A 256 -46.90 -31.61 -20.82
N LEU A 257 -45.84 -31.20 -21.53
CA LEU A 257 -45.91 -30.80 -22.93
C LEU A 257 -45.57 -31.96 -23.88
N ILE A 258 -46.47 -32.22 -24.84
CA ILE A 258 -46.27 -33.22 -25.91
C ILE A 258 -45.75 -32.56 -27.20
N SER A 259 -46.12 -31.30 -27.45
CA SER A 259 -45.63 -30.48 -28.57
C SER A 259 -45.27 -29.10 -28.06
N TYR A 260 -44.06 -28.67 -28.36
CA TYR A 260 -43.49 -27.41 -27.87
C TYR A 260 -42.52 -26.82 -28.90
N GLU A 261 -42.25 -25.54 -28.72
CA GLU A 261 -41.17 -24.84 -29.42
C GLU A 261 -40.15 -24.33 -28.41
N VAL A 262 -38.89 -24.27 -28.84
CA VAL A 262 -37.79 -23.78 -28.00
C VAL A 262 -37.49 -22.35 -28.41
N ILE A 263 -37.51 -21.43 -27.45
CA ILE A 263 -37.11 -20.05 -27.66
C ILE A 263 -35.93 -19.72 -26.76
N GLU A 264 -34.96 -18.99 -27.29
CA GLU A 264 -33.87 -18.46 -26.49
C GLU A 264 -34.27 -17.10 -25.93
N LEU A 265 -34.12 -16.94 -24.61
CA LEU A 265 -34.35 -15.68 -23.93
C LEU A 265 -33.02 -14.92 -23.88
N GLN A 266 -33.03 -13.70 -24.39
CA GLN A 266 -31.85 -12.84 -24.46
C GLN A 266 -32.14 -11.49 -23.79
N PRO A 267 -31.15 -10.90 -23.08
CA PRO A 267 -31.36 -9.62 -22.43
C PRO A 267 -31.71 -8.55 -23.48
N ARG A 268 -32.74 -7.74 -23.21
CA ARG A 268 -33.27 -6.77 -24.18
C ARG A 268 -32.31 -5.62 -24.54
N ARG A 269 -31.27 -5.36 -23.73
CA ARG A 269 -30.13 -4.47 -24.05
C ARG A 269 -29.06 -4.53 -22.96
N TYR A 270 -27.80 -4.67 -23.36
CA TYR A 270 -26.65 -4.40 -22.50
C TYR A 270 -26.48 -2.88 -22.43
N TYR A 271 -27.06 -2.22 -21.41
CA TYR A 271 -26.71 -0.82 -21.16
C TYR A 271 -25.27 -0.80 -20.66
N GLY A 272 -24.33 -0.51 -21.57
CA GLY A 272 -23.01 -0.03 -21.17
C GLY A 272 -23.23 1.27 -20.40
N VAL A 273 -23.25 1.18 -19.07
CA VAL A 273 -23.39 2.34 -18.20
C VAL A 273 -22.10 3.14 -18.28
N ARG A 274 -21.93 3.93 -19.36
CA ARG A 274 -21.00 5.06 -19.39
C ARG A 274 -21.58 6.12 -18.46
N GLY A 275 -21.18 6.11 -17.19
CA GLY A 275 -21.42 7.25 -16.31
C GLY A 275 -21.85 6.95 -14.87
N TYR A 276 -21.94 5.70 -14.43
CA TYR A 276 -21.90 5.45 -12.98
C TYR A 276 -20.44 5.55 -12.55
N TYR A 277 -20.14 6.43 -11.61
CA TYR A 277 -18.90 6.32 -10.84
C TYR A 277 -18.93 4.92 -10.22
N SER A 278 -18.18 3.98 -10.81
CA SER A 278 -17.96 2.68 -10.20
C SER A 278 -17.41 2.94 -8.79
N TRP A 279 -17.84 2.16 -7.81
CA TRP A 279 -17.33 2.24 -6.44
C TRP A 279 -15.79 2.28 -6.40
N GLY A 280 -15.11 1.64 -7.35
CA GLY A 280 -13.65 1.65 -7.46
C GLY A 280 -13.00 2.99 -7.91
N ASN A 281 -13.78 3.97 -8.37
CA ASN A 281 -13.29 5.28 -8.83
C ASN A 281 -13.45 6.40 -7.80
N LEU A 282 -14.17 6.17 -6.69
CA LEU A 282 -14.37 7.19 -5.67
C LEU A 282 -13.24 7.12 -4.63
N THR A 283 -12.37 8.13 -4.62
CA THR A 283 -11.25 8.26 -3.68
C THR A 283 -11.42 9.50 -2.80
N LEU A 284 -10.64 9.59 -1.72
CA LEU A 284 -10.56 10.81 -0.90
C LEU A 284 -10.12 12.02 -1.74
N ASP A 285 -9.13 11.87 -2.63
CA ASP A 285 -8.71 12.93 -3.55
C ASP A 285 -9.85 13.41 -4.44
N LYS A 286 -10.69 12.48 -4.92
CA LYS A 286 -11.83 12.83 -5.76
C LYS A 286 -12.91 13.55 -4.98
N LEU A 287 -13.12 13.18 -3.71
CA LEU A 287 -14.04 13.89 -2.83
C LEU A 287 -13.56 15.31 -2.53
N GLU A 288 -12.26 15.49 -2.29
CA GLU A 288 -11.63 16.79 -2.10
C GLU A 288 -11.71 17.66 -3.35
N GLU A 289 -11.46 17.09 -4.55
CA GLU A 289 -11.63 17.80 -5.82
C GLU A 289 -13.07 18.31 -6.00
N LEU A 290 -14.05 17.50 -5.61
CA LEU A 290 -15.47 17.87 -5.70
C LEU A 290 -15.89 18.88 -4.63
N HIS A 291 -15.39 18.70 -3.40
CA HIS A 291 -15.71 19.52 -2.24
C HIS A 291 -14.46 19.66 -1.33
N PRO A 292 -13.65 20.72 -1.50
CA PRO A 292 -12.43 20.90 -0.71
C PRO A 292 -12.75 21.12 0.78
N PRO A 293 -11.81 20.82 1.70
CA PRO A 293 -12.00 21.01 3.14
C PRO A 293 -12.38 22.45 3.53
N PRO A 294 -13.24 22.65 4.56
CA PRO A 294 -13.90 21.62 5.35
C PRO A 294 -15.13 21.03 4.63
N SER A 295 -15.24 19.70 4.61
CA SER A 295 -16.35 18.97 4.00
C SER A 295 -16.74 17.76 4.86
N LEU A 296 -18.03 17.36 4.82
CA LEU A 296 -18.58 16.24 5.58
C LEU A 296 -19.33 15.30 4.64
N TYR A 297 -19.08 13.99 4.75
CA TYR A 297 -19.69 12.99 3.87
C TYR A 297 -20.34 11.87 4.66
N TYR A 298 -21.62 11.60 4.37
CA TYR A 298 -22.29 10.36 4.80
C TYR A 298 -22.06 9.26 3.78
N ILE A 299 -20.84 8.75 3.72
CA ILE A 299 -20.43 7.73 2.75
C ILE A 299 -19.57 6.66 3.40
N TYR A 300 -19.57 5.46 2.84
CA TYR A 300 -18.56 4.44 3.10
C TYR A 300 -17.62 4.37 1.89
N LEU A 301 -16.32 4.55 2.13
CA LEU A 301 -15.28 4.35 1.11
C LEU A 301 -14.57 3.04 1.45
N GLY A 302 -14.47 2.14 0.48
CA GLY A 302 -13.66 0.93 0.64
C GLY A 302 -12.17 1.26 0.73
N ALA A 303 -11.37 0.30 1.22
CA ALA A 303 -9.92 0.42 1.42
C ALA A 303 -9.16 1.05 0.23
N GLU A 304 -9.50 0.68 -1.01
CA GLU A 304 -8.86 1.20 -2.22
C GLU A 304 -9.08 2.71 -2.44
N GLY A 305 -10.23 3.24 -2.00
CA GLY A 305 -10.55 4.67 -2.08
C GLY A 305 -9.74 5.51 -1.08
N ILE A 306 -9.17 4.87 -0.07
CA ILE A 306 -8.45 5.49 1.05
C ILE A 306 -6.93 5.41 0.85
N VAL A 307 -6.41 4.29 0.35
CA VAL A 307 -4.95 4.06 0.17
C VAL A 307 -4.36 4.90 -0.99
N LYS A 308 -5.18 5.34 -1.95
CA LYS A 308 -4.71 6.08 -3.14
C LYS A 308 -4.40 7.56 -2.89
N SER A 309 -4.87 8.13 -1.79
CA SER A 309 -4.66 9.55 -1.45
C SER A 309 -3.33 9.75 -0.75
N ARG A 310 -2.41 10.45 -1.40
CA ARG A 310 -1.10 10.83 -0.84
C ARG A 310 -1.15 12.24 -0.27
N VAL A 311 -0.40 12.42 0.80
CA VAL A 311 0.11 13.74 1.19
C VAL A 311 1.55 13.85 0.67
N GLU A 312 1.75 14.54 -0.45
CA GLU A 312 3.05 15.13 -0.75
C GLU A 312 3.22 16.35 0.15
N ARG A 313 4.36 16.46 0.84
CA ARG A 313 4.73 17.69 1.55
C ARG A 313 5.84 18.41 0.80
N PRO A 314 5.78 19.75 0.76
CA PRO A 314 6.82 20.56 0.15
C PRO A 314 8.14 20.39 0.92
N SER A 315 9.25 20.28 0.17
CA SER A 315 10.59 20.40 0.73
C SER A 315 10.76 21.82 1.27
N MET A 316 11.09 21.94 2.56
CA MET A 316 11.50 23.22 3.15
C MET A 316 13.01 23.29 3.19
N ASN A 317 13.57 24.34 2.60
CA ASN A 317 14.97 24.73 2.82
C ASN A 317 15.07 25.35 4.21
N ILE A 318 15.60 24.58 5.17
CA ILE A 318 15.79 25.06 6.54
C ILE A 318 17.14 25.81 6.61
N THR A 319 17.11 27.03 7.13
CA THR A 319 18.31 27.82 7.38
C THR A 319 19.09 27.23 8.57
N ARG A 320 20.38 26.98 8.33
CA ARG A 320 21.34 26.26 9.19
C ARG A 320 21.55 26.98 10.52
N ILE A 321 21.17 26.35 11.64
CA ILE A 321 21.46 26.85 13.00
C ILE A 321 21.88 25.64 13.85
N GLY A 322 23.08 25.69 14.44
CA GLY A 322 23.50 24.72 15.47
C GLY A 322 22.91 25.12 16.83
N GLY A 323 22.62 24.14 17.68
CA GLY A 323 21.89 24.37 18.94
C GLY A 323 22.32 23.46 20.08
N ARG A 324 21.98 23.87 21.32
CA ARG A 324 22.15 23.02 22.51
C ARG A 324 21.15 21.84 22.51
N VAL A 325 20.10 21.93 21.70
CA VAL A 325 19.16 20.86 21.35
C VAL A 325 19.27 20.63 19.84
N LEU A 326 19.46 19.39 19.42
CA LEU A 326 19.55 19.02 18.01
C LEU A 326 18.33 18.21 17.59
N VAL A 327 17.76 18.54 16.44
CA VAL A 327 16.72 17.77 15.76
C VAL A 327 17.38 17.11 14.56
N ASP A 328 17.36 15.77 14.55
CA ASP A 328 17.92 15.01 13.44
C ASP A 328 16.95 15.03 12.25
N LEU A 329 17.41 15.48 11.09
CA LEU A 329 16.71 15.38 9.80
C LEU A 329 17.44 14.45 8.82
N SER A 330 18.66 14.02 9.15
CA SER A 330 19.51 13.19 8.28
C SER A 330 18.93 11.80 8.01
N HIS A 331 18.12 11.28 8.94
CA HIS A 331 17.37 10.01 8.77
C HIS A 331 15.91 10.22 8.32
N GLY A 332 15.63 11.38 7.72
CA GLY A 332 14.31 11.73 7.19
C GLY A 332 13.22 11.71 8.26
N ASN A 333 13.54 12.23 9.45
CA ASN A 333 12.58 12.42 10.54
C ASN A 333 11.45 13.34 10.10
N MET A 334 10.22 12.94 10.41
CA MET A 334 9.00 13.59 9.99
C MET A 334 8.57 14.66 10.98
N ILE A 335 9.42 15.67 11.18
CA ILE A 335 9.17 16.80 12.07
C ILE A 335 9.71 18.11 11.50
N SER A 336 9.04 19.22 11.79
CA SER A 336 9.43 20.55 11.33
C SER A 336 9.52 21.55 12.48
N TRP A 337 10.09 22.73 12.19
CA TRP A 337 10.09 23.87 13.11
C TRP A 337 8.68 24.24 13.58
N TRP A 338 7.69 24.14 12.68
CA TRP A 338 6.31 24.49 12.99
C TRP A 338 5.63 23.46 13.91
N ASP A 339 6.01 22.18 13.81
CA ASP A 339 5.51 21.14 14.72
C ASP A 339 6.08 21.30 16.15
N LEU A 340 7.25 21.93 16.29
CA LEU A 340 7.96 22.14 17.56
C LEU A 340 7.85 23.56 18.10
N ASP A 341 7.08 24.45 17.47
CA ASP A 341 7.04 25.90 17.76
C ASP A 341 6.82 26.19 19.26
N ALA A 342 5.84 25.54 19.88
CA ALA A 342 5.56 25.68 21.32
C ALA A 342 6.76 25.27 22.20
N LEU A 343 7.41 24.15 21.89
CA LEU A 343 8.59 23.69 22.64
C LEU A 343 9.78 24.63 22.42
N ILE A 344 10.01 25.09 21.19
CA ILE A 344 11.09 26.03 20.85
C ILE A 344 10.89 27.35 21.58
N ALA A 345 9.66 27.85 21.68
CA ALA A 345 9.34 29.08 22.40
C ALA A 345 9.67 28.96 23.89
N GLU A 346 9.33 27.84 24.54
CA GLU A 346 9.67 27.58 25.95
C GLU A 346 11.18 27.40 26.16
N LEU A 347 11.86 26.70 25.25
CA LEU A 347 13.32 26.56 25.29
C LEU A 347 14.04 27.92 25.11
N ALA A 348 13.54 28.78 24.23
CA ALA A 348 14.10 30.10 24.00
C ALA A 348 13.99 30.99 25.25
N GLN A 349 12.89 30.91 26.01
CA GLN A 349 12.75 31.61 27.30
C GLN A 349 13.78 31.14 28.34
N LEU A 350 14.26 29.90 28.22
CA LEU A 350 15.31 29.31 29.05
C LEU A 350 16.72 29.50 28.46
N ASN A 351 16.88 30.34 27.43
CA ASN A 351 18.13 30.58 26.70
C ASN A 351 18.74 29.32 26.08
N VAL A 352 17.90 28.37 25.65
CA VAL A 352 18.29 27.14 24.97
C VAL A 352 18.00 27.27 23.48
N THR A 353 19.01 27.02 22.64
CA THR A 353 18.88 27.05 21.19
C THR A 353 18.58 25.67 20.61
N VAL A 354 17.74 25.63 19.56
CA VAL A 354 17.38 24.42 18.83
C VAL A 354 17.96 24.49 17.42
N GLY A 355 18.66 23.45 17.01
CA GLY A 355 19.23 23.29 15.68
C GLY A 355 18.62 22.10 14.93
N PHE A 356 18.42 22.25 13.62
CA PHE A 356 17.94 21.17 12.74
C PHE A 356 19.09 20.78 11.82
N VAL A 357 19.43 19.49 11.81
CA VAL A 357 20.65 18.99 11.12
C VAL A 357 20.27 17.85 10.17
N ASP A 358 20.50 18.07 8.88
CA ASP A 358 20.12 17.19 7.76
C ASP A 358 21.26 16.29 7.27
N ASP A 359 22.44 16.41 7.85
CA ASP A 359 23.62 15.57 7.55
C ASP A 359 24.12 14.88 8.82
N TRP A 360 24.37 13.57 8.72
CA TRP A 360 24.82 12.77 9.87
C TRP A 360 26.22 13.19 10.36
N GLY A 361 27.15 13.46 9.45
CA GLY A 361 28.53 13.82 9.83
C GLY A 361 28.55 15.11 10.66
N ARG A 362 27.75 16.10 10.27
CA ARG A 362 27.55 17.32 11.05
C ARG A 362 26.79 17.08 12.35
N LEU A 363 25.75 16.24 12.35
CA LEU A 363 25.02 15.90 13.56
C LEU A 363 25.97 15.28 14.60
N GLU A 364 26.83 14.36 14.16
CA GLU A 364 27.86 13.74 14.99
C GLU A 364 28.86 14.75 15.58
N GLU A 365 29.31 15.72 14.79
CA GLU A 365 30.18 16.82 15.27
C GLU A 365 29.46 17.70 16.31
N GLU A 366 28.20 18.08 16.05
CA GLU A 366 27.43 18.95 16.94
C GLU A 366 26.95 18.22 18.22
N LEU A 367 26.78 16.90 18.18
CA LEU A 367 26.43 16.07 19.34
C LEU A 367 27.46 16.21 20.48
N VAL A 368 28.69 16.67 20.22
CA VAL A 368 29.69 16.93 21.27
C VAL A 368 29.24 18.03 22.24
N ASN A 369 28.56 19.06 21.75
CA ASN A 369 28.12 20.21 22.55
C ASN A 369 26.60 20.21 22.83
N ALA A 370 25.86 19.30 22.19
CA ALA A 370 24.45 19.12 22.46
C ALA A 370 24.19 18.55 23.86
N SER A 371 23.03 18.92 24.39
CA SER A 371 22.46 18.40 25.63
C SER A 371 21.22 17.55 25.40
N CYS A 372 20.56 17.73 24.24
CA CYS A 372 19.40 16.96 23.83
C CYS A 372 19.47 16.63 22.34
N LEU A 373 19.07 15.41 21.97
CA LEU A 373 18.83 14.96 20.59
C LEU A 373 17.34 14.59 20.44
N ILE A 374 16.67 15.13 19.44
CA ILE A 374 15.28 14.82 19.09
C ILE A 374 15.27 13.98 17.81
N VAL A 375 14.65 12.81 17.89
CA VAL A 375 14.38 11.89 16.79
C VAL A 375 12.87 11.70 16.73
N ALA A 376 12.25 12.01 15.59
CA ALA A 376 10.81 12.06 15.44
C ALA A 376 10.36 11.34 14.16
N SER A 377 9.83 10.13 14.30
CA SER A 377 9.35 9.28 13.19
C SER A 377 10.32 9.24 11.98
N PRO A 378 11.57 8.77 12.15
CA PRO A 378 12.54 8.61 11.07
C PRO A 378 11.99 7.68 9.98
N THR A 379 12.29 8.02 8.72
CA THR A 379 11.93 7.21 7.54
C THR A 379 13.05 6.26 7.11
N MET A 380 14.25 6.42 7.67
CA MET A 380 15.41 5.57 7.43
C MET A 380 15.95 4.99 8.74
N PRO A 381 16.41 3.71 8.75
CA PRO A 381 16.95 3.08 9.96
C PRO A 381 18.34 3.64 10.30
N TYR A 382 18.70 3.64 11.58
CA TYR A 382 20.04 4.00 12.04
C TYR A 382 20.99 2.80 11.93
N GLY A 383 22.18 3.02 11.38
CA GLY A 383 23.27 2.05 11.31
C GLY A 383 23.89 1.75 12.69
N GLU A 384 24.67 0.66 12.79
CA GLU A 384 25.25 0.22 14.06
C GLU A 384 26.17 1.27 14.71
N GLU A 385 27.04 1.91 13.94
CA GLU A 385 27.93 2.98 14.41
C GLU A 385 27.14 4.22 14.87
N GLU A 386 26.11 4.60 14.12
CA GLU A 386 25.25 5.75 14.43
C GLU A 386 24.52 5.52 15.77
N ARG A 387 23.97 4.32 15.95
CA ARG A 387 23.34 3.90 17.21
C ARG A 387 24.34 3.87 18.36
N ALA A 388 25.56 3.39 18.13
CA ALA A 388 26.61 3.40 19.15
C ALA A 388 26.95 4.84 19.57
N ARG A 389 27.10 5.77 18.62
CA ARG A 389 27.38 7.19 18.91
C ARG A 389 26.26 7.87 19.69
N ILE A 390 25.00 7.62 19.32
CA ILE A 390 23.84 8.14 20.07
C ILE A 390 23.79 7.51 21.46
N ARG A 391 24.09 6.21 21.60
CA ARG A 391 24.18 5.56 22.91
C ARG A 391 25.22 6.22 23.80
N GLU A 392 26.43 6.46 23.29
CA GLU A 392 27.48 7.18 24.01
C GLU A 392 27.02 8.58 24.44
N PHE A 393 26.36 9.32 23.53
CA PHE A 393 25.79 10.63 23.85
C PHE A 393 24.82 10.57 25.04
N VAL A 394 23.95 9.56 25.10
CA VAL A 394 23.04 9.34 26.24
C VAL A 394 23.82 8.93 27.49
N GLU A 395 24.76 7.98 27.39
CA GLU A 395 25.57 7.52 28.53
C GLU A 395 26.35 8.67 29.20
N ASP A 396 26.78 9.65 28.40
CA ASP A 396 27.48 10.87 28.83
C ASP A 396 26.58 11.92 29.52
N GLY A 397 25.28 11.66 29.66
CA GLY A 397 24.33 12.59 30.27
C GLY A 397 23.47 13.38 29.29
N GLY A 398 23.44 12.98 28.01
CA GLY A 398 22.54 13.55 27.02
C GLY A 398 21.09 13.10 27.22
N LEU A 399 20.14 13.95 26.82
CA LEU A 399 18.72 13.61 26.74
C LEU A 399 18.39 13.17 25.30
N LEU A 400 17.81 11.98 25.14
CA LEU A 400 17.29 11.52 23.85
C LEU A 400 15.76 11.56 23.88
N LEU A 401 15.16 12.40 23.04
CA LEU A 401 13.71 12.50 22.86
C LEU A 401 13.30 11.73 21.61
N LEU A 402 12.59 10.61 21.80
CA LEU A 402 12.04 9.77 20.75
C LEU A 402 10.54 10.06 20.61
N LEU A 403 10.13 10.67 19.51
CA LEU A 403 8.72 10.92 19.21
C LEU A 403 8.27 10.03 18.05
N PHE A 404 7.10 9.42 18.18
CA PHE A 404 6.58 8.54 17.15
C PHE A 404 5.13 8.86 16.84
N ASP A 405 4.80 8.97 15.55
CA ASP A 405 3.44 9.10 15.07
C ASP A 405 3.15 7.90 14.14
N PRO A 406 2.11 7.10 14.46
CA PRO A 406 1.81 5.86 13.75
C PRO A 406 1.36 6.07 12.30
N SER A 407 0.99 7.29 11.90
CA SER A 407 0.69 7.61 10.50
C SER A 407 1.93 7.52 9.59
N PHE A 408 3.13 7.76 10.14
CA PHE A 408 4.39 7.72 9.37
C PHE A 408 4.96 6.32 9.18
N GLU A 409 4.47 5.31 9.91
CA GLU A 409 4.92 3.92 9.77
C GLU A 409 4.66 3.35 8.35
N TYR A 410 3.77 3.98 7.56
CA TYR A 410 3.26 3.45 6.29
C TYR A 410 3.55 4.33 5.06
N ILE A 411 4.28 5.45 5.21
CA ILE A 411 4.55 6.39 4.12
C ILE A 411 5.80 5.95 3.34
N GLY A 412 5.64 5.05 2.36
CA GLY A 412 6.67 4.83 1.34
C GLY A 412 6.54 3.57 0.48
N GLN A 413 6.88 3.67 -0.82
CA GLN A 413 6.88 2.55 -1.79
C GLN A 413 7.82 1.39 -1.44
N ARG A 414 8.78 1.58 -0.51
CA ARG A 414 9.71 0.54 -0.03
C ARG A 414 9.29 -0.13 1.29
N GLY A 415 8.42 0.48 2.10
CA GLY A 415 8.01 -0.05 3.41
C GLY A 415 7.18 -1.34 3.32
N LEU A 416 6.37 -1.47 2.27
CA LEU A 416 5.60 -2.69 1.96
C LEU A 416 6.44 -3.80 1.29
N ALA A 417 7.53 -3.44 0.62
CA ALA A 417 8.33 -4.38 -0.17
C ALA A 417 9.53 -4.99 0.59
N ALA A 418 9.96 -4.39 1.70
CA ALA A 418 11.25 -4.71 2.32
C ALA A 418 11.20 -5.40 3.69
N TYR A 419 10.02 -5.63 4.31
CA TYR A 419 9.92 -6.16 5.68
C TYR A 419 10.71 -5.36 6.74
N VAL A 420 11.13 -4.13 6.46
CA VAL A 420 11.88 -3.28 7.40
C VAL A 420 10.87 -2.62 8.35
N ILE A 421 10.96 -3.02 9.62
CA ILE A 421 10.11 -2.63 10.74
C ILE A 421 10.48 -1.21 11.18
N ALA A 422 9.46 -0.37 11.47
CA ALA A 422 9.52 0.98 12.08
C ALA A 422 10.94 1.50 12.35
N PRO A 423 11.52 2.35 11.48
CA PRO A 423 12.93 2.75 11.56
C PRO A 423 13.35 3.30 12.93
N ILE A 424 12.42 3.97 13.64
CA ILE A 424 12.66 4.47 15.00
C ILE A 424 13.04 3.35 15.99
N ASN A 425 12.50 2.14 15.82
CA ASN A 425 12.80 1.01 16.69
C ASN A 425 14.20 0.45 16.47
N THR A 426 14.89 0.80 15.38
CA THR A 426 16.32 0.48 15.25
C THR A 426 17.12 1.17 16.35
N LEU A 427 16.77 2.41 16.70
CA LEU A 427 17.39 3.17 17.78
C LEU A 427 16.73 2.92 19.15
N ALA A 428 15.40 2.94 19.24
CA ALA A 428 14.69 2.83 20.51
C ALA A 428 14.97 1.51 21.26
N ALA A 429 15.15 0.41 20.51
CA ALA A 429 15.42 -0.91 21.07
C ALA A 429 16.74 -0.97 21.84
N GLU A 430 17.72 -0.13 21.49
CA GLU A 430 19.00 -0.01 22.21
C GLU A 430 18.82 0.40 23.66
N PHE A 431 17.71 1.08 23.96
CA PHE A 431 17.35 1.57 25.29
C PHE A 431 16.18 0.78 25.89
N GLY A 432 15.87 -0.42 25.37
CA GLY A 432 14.78 -1.27 25.83
C GLY A 432 13.38 -0.64 25.70
N ILE A 433 13.22 0.21 24.68
CA ILE A 433 11.95 0.84 24.31
C ILE A 433 11.53 0.31 22.93
N TYR A 434 10.24 0.08 22.76
CA TYR A 434 9.70 -0.37 21.48
C TYR A 434 8.34 0.28 21.19
N PHE A 435 8.25 1.03 20.10
CA PHE A 435 6.99 1.56 19.59
C PHE A 435 6.24 0.44 18.88
N ALA A 436 5.10 0.02 19.44
CA ALA A 436 4.27 -1.03 18.88
C ALA A 436 3.46 -0.49 17.68
N LYS A 437 3.15 -1.40 16.76
CA LYS A 437 2.41 -1.09 15.53
C LYS A 437 1.00 -0.60 15.81
N GLY A 438 0.51 0.23 14.90
CA GLY A 438 -0.84 0.80 14.95
C GLY A 438 -0.97 1.88 16.02
N PHE A 439 -2.21 2.32 16.21
CA PHE A 439 -2.56 3.39 17.14
C PHE A 439 -3.50 2.84 18.21
N LEU A 440 -3.61 3.59 19.30
CA LEU A 440 -4.55 3.34 20.36
C LEU A 440 -5.85 4.09 20.11
N TYR A 441 -6.98 3.50 20.50
CA TYR A 441 -8.26 4.18 20.51
C TYR A 441 -9.13 3.75 21.68
N SER A 442 -10.08 4.60 22.04
CA SER A 442 -11.04 4.36 23.13
C SER A 442 -12.45 4.54 22.58
N GLU A 443 -13.35 3.62 22.90
CA GLU A 443 -14.78 3.72 22.53
C GLU A 443 -15.61 4.35 23.66
N GLU A 444 -15.05 4.49 24.86
CA GLU A 444 -15.76 4.98 26.05
C GLU A 444 -15.35 6.40 26.43
N GLU A 445 -14.05 6.65 26.55
CA GLU A 445 -13.50 7.93 27.01
C GLU A 445 -12.43 8.46 26.04
N PHE A 446 -12.76 9.56 25.34
CA PHE A 446 -11.90 10.19 24.33
C PHE A 446 -12.25 11.68 24.11
N TYR A 447 -11.33 12.45 23.53
CA TYR A 447 -11.52 13.85 23.18
C TYR A 447 -12.02 14.02 21.73
N GLY A 448 -13.32 14.25 21.57
CA GLY A 448 -13.93 14.49 20.25
C GLY A 448 -14.15 13.21 19.44
N ILE A 449 -13.08 12.53 19.02
CA ILE A 449 -13.13 11.25 18.30
C ILE A 449 -12.34 10.16 19.03
N TYR A 450 -12.71 8.90 18.76
CA TYR A 450 -12.23 7.69 19.42
C TYR A 450 -10.69 7.53 19.45
N ARG A 451 -9.93 8.15 18.54
CA ARG A 451 -8.45 8.10 18.48
C ARG A 451 -7.73 9.04 19.44
N ASN A 452 -8.44 10.02 20.01
CA ASN A 452 -7.84 11.06 20.86
C ASN A 452 -8.01 10.66 22.32
N ILE A 453 -6.93 10.22 22.94
CA ILE A 453 -6.98 9.53 24.23
C ILE A 453 -6.65 10.48 25.36
N TYR A 454 -7.52 10.51 26.38
CA TYR A 454 -7.18 11.13 27.65
C TYR A 454 -6.20 10.26 28.43
N VAL A 455 -5.07 10.82 28.83
CA VAL A 455 -4.07 10.17 29.68
C VAL A 455 -4.12 10.85 31.05
N ARG A 456 -4.39 10.09 32.11
CA ARG A 456 -4.48 10.61 33.49
C ARG A 456 -3.70 9.79 34.51
N ASP A 457 -3.09 8.72 34.04
CA ASP A 457 -2.35 7.78 34.85
C ASP A 457 -0.87 8.00 34.59
N PHE A 458 -0.23 8.69 35.52
CA PHE A 458 1.15 9.14 35.43
C PHE A 458 1.98 8.56 36.56
N ALA A 459 3.20 8.17 36.26
CA ALA A 459 4.20 7.85 37.27
C ALA A 459 4.60 9.12 38.02
N ASN A 460 5.12 8.95 39.24
CA ASN A 460 5.69 10.06 40.00
C ASN A 460 7.00 10.51 39.34
N HIS A 461 6.91 11.45 38.40
CA HIS A 461 8.03 11.97 37.62
C HIS A 461 7.87 13.48 37.43
N SER A 462 8.98 14.22 37.38
CA SER A 462 8.99 15.69 37.27
C SER A 462 8.23 16.21 36.03
N LEU A 463 8.26 15.45 34.93
CA LEU A 463 7.53 15.74 33.70
C LEU A 463 6.02 15.93 33.90
N PHE A 464 5.43 15.28 34.90
CA PHE A 464 3.98 15.30 35.16
C PHE A 464 3.59 16.16 36.36
N LYS A 465 4.49 17.01 36.85
CA LYS A 465 4.19 17.93 37.95
C LYS A 465 3.12 18.94 37.50
N GLY A 466 2.01 19.01 38.24
CA GLY A 466 0.91 19.92 37.94
C GLY A 466 -0.05 19.43 36.84
N ILE A 467 0.19 18.24 36.28
CA ILE A 467 -0.61 17.66 35.20
C ILE A 467 -1.68 16.74 35.79
N ASN A 468 -2.94 17.04 35.50
CA ASN A 468 -4.09 16.19 35.86
C ASN A 468 -4.52 15.31 34.69
N ALA A 469 -4.46 15.85 33.48
CA ALA A 469 -4.82 15.12 32.27
C ALA A 469 -4.08 15.67 31.04
N MET A 470 -3.66 14.76 30.18
CA MET A 470 -3.18 15.08 28.83
C MET A 470 -4.12 14.48 27.79
N VAL A 471 -4.09 15.01 26.57
CA VAL A 471 -4.73 14.39 25.40
C VAL A 471 -3.68 14.09 24.37
N LEU A 472 -3.54 12.83 24.01
CA LEU A 472 -2.71 12.39 22.89
C LEU A 472 -3.58 12.08 21.67
N PHE A 473 -3.14 12.50 20.51
CA PHE A 473 -3.89 12.42 19.26
C PHE A 473 -3.31 11.32 18.40
N THR A 474 -4.06 10.22 18.24
CA THR A 474 -3.60 9.03 17.50
C THR A 474 -2.27 8.49 18.05
N THR A 475 -2.21 8.21 19.34
CA THR A 475 -0.97 7.73 19.97
C THR A 475 -0.70 6.25 19.71
N ALA A 476 0.57 5.89 19.50
CA ALA A 476 1.04 4.51 19.44
C ALA A 476 1.33 3.93 20.85
N PRO A 477 1.16 2.62 21.06
CA PRO A 477 1.59 1.98 22.30
C PRO A 477 3.12 1.95 22.41
N VAL A 478 3.67 2.39 23.54
CA VAL A 478 5.10 2.32 23.87
C VAL A 478 5.34 1.14 24.81
N LYS A 479 5.99 0.09 24.31
CA LYS A 479 6.38 -1.07 25.12
C LYS A 479 7.72 -0.82 25.79
N SER A 480 7.70 -0.77 27.12
CA SER A 480 8.90 -0.66 27.94
C SER A 480 8.62 -1.07 29.38
N ARG A 481 9.66 -1.50 30.11
CA ARG A 481 9.57 -1.67 31.58
C ARG A 481 9.56 -0.33 32.33
N TRP A 482 9.92 0.75 31.65
CA TRP A 482 10.00 2.10 32.22
C TRP A 482 8.86 3.01 31.75
N GLY A 483 7.66 2.47 31.59
CA GLY A 483 6.47 3.27 31.28
C GLY A 483 6.24 4.32 32.37
N VAL A 484 5.86 5.53 31.96
CA VAL A 484 5.59 6.65 32.88
C VAL A 484 4.23 7.30 32.68
N ALA A 485 3.55 7.02 31.58
CA ALA A 485 2.17 7.44 31.34
C ALA A 485 1.40 6.33 30.64
N TRP A 486 0.16 6.10 31.06
CA TRP A 486 -0.69 5.02 30.55
C TRP A 486 -2.05 5.52 30.07
N ALA A 487 -2.48 5.01 28.93
CA ALA A 487 -3.84 5.16 28.46
C ALA A 487 -4.83 4.47 29.43
N PRO A 488 -6.09 4.94 29.51
CA PRO A 488 -7.11 4.38 30.39
C PRO A 488 -7.29 2.88 30.14
N ASN A 489 -7.63 2.14 31.20
CA ASN A 489 -7.95 0.73 31.05
C ASN A 489 -9.18 0.56 30.15
N GLY A 490 -9.14 -0.36 29.20
CA GLY A 490 -10.19 -0.52 28.18
C GLY A 490 -9.86 0.15 26.85
N THR A 491 -8.76 0.90 26.76
CA THR A 491 -8.20 1.38 25.49
C THR A 491 -7.82 0.21 24.61
N TYR A 492 -8.16 0.26 23.32
CA TYR A 492 -7.85 -0.75 22.32
C TYR A 492 -6.59 -0.42 21.55
N SER A 493 -5.80 -1.44 21.21
CA SER A 493 -4.79 -1.34 20.15
C SER A 493 -5.42 -1.68 18.79
N SER A 494 -5.27 -0.81 17.79
CA SER A 494 -5.79 -1.06 16.44
C SER A 494 -5.11 -2.22 15.72
N ALA A 495 -3.84 -2.51 16.05
CA ALA A 495 -3.12 -3.64 15.50
C ALA A 495 -3.48 -4.97 16.19
N ALA A 496 -3.70 -4.96 17.51
CA ALA A 496 -4.01 -6.17 18.27
C ALA A 496 -5.51 -6.47 18.37
N GLU A 497 -6.38 -5.47 18.20
CA GLU A 497 -7.83 -5.52 18.48
C GLU A 497 -8.16 -6.01 19.91
N VAL A 498 -7.28 -5.74 20.87
CA VAL A 498 -7.41 -6.12 22.29
C VAL A 498 -7.52 -4.87 23.15
N PRO A 499 -8.47 -4.81 24.11
CA PRO A 499 -8.53 -3.77 25.11
C PRO A 499 -7.51 -4.01 26.22
N GLY A 500 -6.99 -2.94 26.81
CA GLY A 500 -6.07 -3.04 27.93
C GLY A 500 -5.62 -1.69 28.46
N ARG A 501 -4.58 -1.73 29.30
CA ARG A 501 -3.86 -0.55 29.80
C ARG A 501 -2.52 -0.50 29.07
N TYR A 502 -2.35 0.46 28.19
CA TYR A 502 -1.17 0.59 27.33
C TYR A 502 -0.33 1.79 27.79
N ALA A 503 0.98 1.59 27.92
CA ALA A 503 1.88 2.73 28.11
C ALA A 503 1.94 3.53 26.80
N VAL A 504 1.94 4.86 26.92
CA VAL A 504 2.02 5.82 25.81
C VAL A 504 3.30 6.66 25.89
N MET A 505 3.95 6.65 27.05
CA MET A 505 5.25 7.26 27.28
C MET A 505 6.13 6.36 28.13
N ALA A 506 7.44 6.40 27.89
CA ALA A 506 8.44 5.72 28.70
C ALA A 506 9.65 6.64 28.94
N VAL A 507 10.23 6.56 30.14
CA VAL A 507 11.47 7.29 30.50
C VAL A 507 12.48 6.28 31.01
N ALA A 508 13.54 6.04 30.25
CA ALA A 508 14.62 5.15 30.64
C ALA A 508 15.87 5.96 31.02
N GLU A 509 16.40 5.72 32.22
CA GLU A 509 17.73 6.21 32.58
C GLU A 509 18.80 5.25 32.02
N TRP A 510 19.80 5.81 31.34
CA TRP A 510 20.85 5.04 30.69
C TRP A 510 22.21 5.71 30.88
N GLY A 511 23.09 5.08 31.65
CA GLY A 511 24.32 5.74 32.12
C GLY A 511 23.97 6.95 32.99
N ASN A 512 24.44 8.13 32.60
CA ASN A 512 24.11 9.40 33.26
C ASN A 512 23.01 10.20 32.56
N GLY A 513 22.47 9.71 31.43
CA GLY A 513 21.46 10.42 30.64
C GLY A 513 20.11 9.73 30.64
N THR A 514 19.19 10.33 29.89
CA THR A 514 17.77 9.99 29.95
C THR A 514 17.20 9.85 28.54
N VAL A 515 16.42 8.80 28.32
CA VAL A 515 15.68 8.59 27.07
C VAL A 515 14.19 8.73 27.35
N LEU A 516 13.55 9.75 26.76
CA LEU A 516 12.10 9.95 26.80
C LEU A 516 11.50 9.51 25.47
N ALA A 517 10.61 8.53 25.52
CA ALA A 517 9.85 8.07 24.37
C ALA A 517 8.38 8.44 24.51
N VAL A 518 7.81 9.04 23.47
CA VAL A 518 6.40 9.45 23.40
C VAL A 518 5.79 8.90 22.11
N GLY A 519 4.70 8.14 22.25
CA GLY A 519 3.98 7.57 21.12
C GLY A 519 3.09 8.58 20.38
N ASP A 520 3.35 9.88 20.47
CA ASP A 520 2.61 10.93 19.77
C ASP A 520 3.53 12.14 19.52
N ILE A 521 3.30 12.85 18.41
CA ILE A 521 3.93 14.14 18.07
C ILE A 521 2.90 15.27 18.07
N THR A 522 1.64 14.96 17.77
CA THR A 522 0.57 15.93 17.49
C THR A 522 0.27 16.81 18.69
N PHE A 523 0.37 16.29 19.92
CA PHE A 523 0.19 17.08 21.14
C PHE A 523 1.16 18.27 21.29
N LEU A 524 2.29 18.30 20.56
CA LEU A 524 3.24 19.44 20.56
C LEU A 524 2.79 20.60 19.67
N LYS A 525 1.85 20.35 18.76
CA LYS A 525 1.48 21.26 17.67
C LYS A 525 0.36 22.19 18.10
N GLU A 526 0.33 23.40 17.56
CA GLU A 526 -0.84 24.29 17.67
C GLU A 526 -2.01 23.74 16.82
N PRO A 527 -3.27 23.74 17.32
CA PRO A 527 -3.72 24.14 18.66
C PRO A 527 -3.75 23.00 19.70
N TYR A 528 -3.30 21.79 19.34
CA TYR A 528 -3.34 20.57 20.15
C TYR A 528 -2.56 20.67 21.47
N CYS A 529 -1.51 21.49 21.50
CA CYS A 529 -0.73 21.78 22.71
C CYS A 529 -1.55 22.48 23.80
N HIS A 530 -2.67 23.14 23.47
CA HIS A 530 -3.55 23.80 24.45
C HIS A 530 -4.70 22.92 24.94
N VAL A 531 -4.76 21.65 24.52
CA VAL A 531 -5.81 20.73 24.97
C VAL A 531 -5.41 20.08 26.30
N ALA A 532 -6.30 20.18 27.30
CA ALA A 532 -6.03 19.75 28.67
C ALA A 532 -4.73 20.38 29.21
N ASP A 533 -3.87 19.62 29.89
CA ASP A 533 -2.62 20.11 30.47
C ASP A 533 -1.40 19.86 29.54
N ASN A 534 -1.62 19.67 28.24
CA ASN A 534 -0.53 19.38 27.27
C ASN A 534 0.56 20.47 27.27
N TYR A 535 0.18 21.74 27.36
CA TYR A 535 1.13 22.85 27.36
C TYR A 535 2.02 22.82 28.61
N GLU A 536 1.46 22.50 29.78
CA GLU A 536 2.23 22.36 31.02
C GLU A 536 3.25 21.21 30.91
N PHE A 537 2.92 20.12 30.21
CA PHE A 537 3.91 19.09 29.87
C PHE A 537 5.06 19.63 29.03
N ILE A 538 4.78 20.47 28.04
CA ILE A 538 5.81 21.09 27.17
C ILE A 538 6.72 21.99 28.01
N VAL A 539 6.17 22.77 28.95
CA VAL A 539 6.95 23.59 29.90
C VAL A 539 7.86 22.71 30.78
N ASN A 540 7.32 21.61 31.33
CA ASN A 540 8.10 20.65 32.12
C ASN A 540 9.19 19.97 31.29
N LEU A 541 8.91 19.64 30.02
CA LEU A 541 9.87 19.06 29.08
C LEU A 541 10.99 20.06 28.73
N ALA A 542 10.66 21.30 28.43
CA ALA A 542 11.64 22.36 28.17
C ALA A 542 12.56 22.57 29.39
N THR A 543 11.98 22.55 30.59
CA THR A 543 12.73 22.65 31.85
C THR A 543 13.66 21.46 32.05
N LEU A 544 13.21 20.24 31.75
CA LEU A 544 14.05 19.03 31.80
C LEU A 544 15.23 19.13 30.83
N ILE A 545 14.97 19.56 29.59
CA ILE A 545 15.99 19.75 28.56
C ILE A 545 17.01 20.82 29.00
N ALA A 546 16.56 21.98 29.48
CA ALA A 546 17.43 23.07 29.90
C ALA A 546 18.34 22.70 31.08
N ASN A 547 17.81 21.90 32.02
CA ASN A 547 18.53 21.44 33.20
C ASN A 547 19.46 20.25 32.95
N SER A 548 19.46 19.66 31.75
CA SER A 548 20.40 18.59 31.42
C SER A 548 21.84 19.15 31.45
N THR A 549 22.59 18.75 32.48
CA THR A 549 23.99 19.16 32.70
C THR A 549 24.91 18.10 32.14
N ARG A 550 24.93 17.95 30.80
CA ARG A 550 26.00 17.20 30.16
C ARG A 550 27.30 17.98 30.35
N ARG A 551 28.28 17.38 31.04
CA ARG A 551 29.64 17.95 31.04
C ARG A 551 30.16 17.78 29.62
N PRO A 552 30.59 18.84 28.91
CA PRO A 552 31.24 18.65 27.61
C PRO A 552 32.38 17.66 27.81
N LEU A 553 32.42 16.65 26.95
CA LEU A 553 33.47 15.64 26.96
C LEU A 553 34.83 16.33 27.09
N ASN A 554 35.68 15.81 27.99
CA ASN A 554 37.03 16.32 28.15
C ASN A 554 37.75 16.12 26.80
N VAL A 555 37.93 17.23 26.07
CA VAL A 555 38.42 17.35 24.69
C VAL A 555 39.75 16.61 24.44
N SER A 556 40.43 16.20 25.52
CA SER A 556 41.67 15.41 25.55
C SER A 556 41.68 14.06 24.80
N LYS A 557 40.53 13.50 24.38
CA LYS A 557 40.53 12.29 23.53
C LYS A 557 40.27 12.58 22.04
N VAL A 558 39.69 13.72 21.70
CA VAL A 558 39.35 14.10 20.31
C VAL A 558 40.50 14.89 19.66
N GLU A 559 41.34 15.58 20.44
CA GLU A 559 42.50 16.31 19.91
C GLU A 559 43.68 15.42 19.47
N ALA A 560 43.72 14.15 19.87
CA ALA A 560 44.84 13.26 19.50
C ALA A 560 44.70 12.65 18.09
N GLU A 561 43.51 12.67 17.50
CA GLU A 561 43.18 11.94 16.27
C GLU A 561 42.50 12.87 15.25
N ARG A 562 43.28 13.83 14.76
CA ARG A 562 42.85 14.82 13.77
C ARG A 562 43.96 15.06 12.74
N ILE A 563 43.60 15.08 11.46
CA ILE A 563 44.50 15.44 10.35
C ILE A 563 43.99 16.72 9.67
N GLU A 564 44.81 17.76 9.71
CA GLU A 564 44.55 19.02 8.98
C GLU A 564 44.84 18.89 7.48
N GLU A 565 44.32 19.84 6.69
CA GLU A 565 44.58 19.90 5.26
C GLU A 565 46.09 20.07 4.98
N PRO A 566 46.70 19.17 4.18
CA PRO A 566 48.13 19.21 3.95
C PRO A 566 48.52 20.39 3.07
N GLN A 567 49.36 21.27 3.61
CA GLN A 567 49.92 22.40 2.87
C GLN A 567 51.10 21.92 2.02
N ILE A 568 50.87 21.67 0.73
CA ILE A 568 51.87 21.15 -0.21
C ILE A 568 52.26 22.28 -1.20
N PRO A 569 53.48 22.85 -1.08
CA PRO A 569 53.93 23.92 -1.97
C PRO A 569 54.04 23.48 -3.43
N VAL A 570 53.82 24.40 -4.36
CA VAL A 570 54.12 24.23 -5.79
C VAL A 570 55.59 23.86 -5.98
N GLY A 571 55.87 22.94 -6.90
CA GLY A 571 57.19 22.36 -7.13
C GLY A 571 57.51 21.17 -6.23
N THR A 572 56.60 20.76 -5.32
CA THR A 572 56.80 19.55 -4.51
C THR A 572 56.74 18.30 -5.38
N VAL A 573 57.76 17.46 -5.25
CA VAL A 573 57.86 16.14 -5.90
C VAL A 573 57.84 15.04 -4.85
N LYS A 574 56.88 14.13 -4.94
CA LYS A 574 56.79 12.91 -4.12
C LYS A 574 57.08 11.71 -4.99
N THR A 575 58.02 10.88 -4.56
CA THR A 575 58.32 9.60 -5.23
C THR A 575 57.69 8.49 -4.43
N TYR A 576 56.95 7.60 -5.10
CA TYR A 576 56.31 6.43 -4.53
C TYR A 576 56.88 5.16 -5.14
N VAL A 577 56.91 4.08 -4.35
CA VAL A 577 56.98 2.71 -4.87
C VAL A 577 55.55 2.24 -5.02
N GLU A 578 55.16 1.97 -6.26
CA GLU A 578 53.88 1.43 -6.63
C GLU A 578 54.02 -0.06 -6.92
N ARG A 579 53.11 -0.88 -6.40
CA ARG A 579 53.01 -2.31 -6.74
C ARG A 579 51.68 -2.58 -7.39
N VAL A 580 51.70 -3.11 -8.61
CA VAL A 580 50.49 -3.55 -9.33
C VAL A 580 50.62 -5.05 -9.57
N ASN A 581 49.71 -5.84 -9.00
CA ASN A 581 49.75 -7.32 -9.10
C ASN A 581 51.11 -7.95 -8.76
N GLY A 582 51.89 -7.33 -7.85
CA GLY A 582 53.19 -7.82 -7.38
C GLY A 582 54.42 -7.24 -8.11
N GLU A 583 54.25 -6.52 -9.24
CA GLU A 583 55.36 -5.84 -9.90
C GLU A 583 55.61 -4.45 -9.30
N GLU A 584 56.84 -4.16 -8.90
CA GLU A 584 57.23 -2.86 -8.34
C GLU A 584 57.65 -1.87 -9.43
N ARG A 585 57.16 -0.63 -9.32
CA ARG A 585 57.45 0.48 -10.22
C ARG A 585 57.64 1.77 -9.43
N LEU A 586 58.38 2.73 -9.99
CA LEU A 586 58.47 4.07 -9.42
C LEU A 586 57.41 4.97 -10.06
N MET A 587 56.66 5.66 -9.22
CA MET A 587 55.70 6.69 -9.62
C MET A 587 56.13 8.01 -9.00
N LYS A 588 56.11 9.09 -9.78
CA LYS A 588 56.36 10.44 -9.27
C LYS A 588 55.08 11.25 -9.33
N TRP A 589 54.80 11.95 -8.26
CA TRP A 589 53.71 12.91 -8.14
C TRP A 589 54.34 14.30 -8.02
N ILE A 590 53.94 15.24 -8.84
CA ILE A 590 54.55 16.56 -8.98
C ILE A 590 53.44 17.60 -8.90
N LYS A 591 53.50 18.53 -7.94
CA LYS A 591 52.60 19.69 -7.90
C LYS A 591 53.14 20.78 -8.82
N VAL A 592 52.51 20.97 -9.98
CA VAL A 592 53.00 21.87 -11.04
C VAL A 592 52.50 23.30 -10.82
N SER A 593 51.26 23.45 -10.35
CA SER A 593 50.65 24.72 -9.96
C SER A 593 49.64 24.48 -8.82
N GLU A 594 48.90 25.51 -8.39
CA GLU A 594 47.81 25.30 -7.44
C GLU A 594 46.66 24.47 -8.01
N THR A 595 46.48 24.49 -9.32
CA THR A 595 45.38 23.83 -10.03
C THR A 595 45.82 22.64 -10.88
N GLU A 596 47.10 22.27 -10.86
CA GLU A 596 47.64 21.18 -11.68
C GLU A 596 48.61 20.28 -10.91
N VAL A 597 48.36 18.98 -11.03
CA VAL A 597 49.25 17.92 -10.54
C VAL A 597 49.58 16.96 -11.67
N VAL A 598 50.86 16.64 -11.82
CA VAL A 598 51.34 15.68 -12.80
C VAL A 598 51.80 14.40 -12.10
N VAL A 599 51.36 13.27 -12.63
CA VAL A 599 51.76 11.95 -12.18
C VAL A 599 52.51 11.23 -13.30
N GLU A 600 53.80 10.99 -13.09
CA GLU A 600 54.67 10.27 -14.02
C GLU A 600 54.77 8.80 -13.60
N ARG A 601 54.50 7.89 -14.54
CA ARG A 601 54.70 6.44 -14.41
C ARG A 601 55.53 5.92 -15.59
N PRO A 602 56.11 4.71 -15.51
CA PRO A 602 56.84 4.12 -16.63
C PRO A 602 55.98 3.95 -17.89
N GLU A 603 54.69 3.70 -17.70
CA GLU A 603 53.70 3.52 -18.78
C GLU A 603 53.16 4.81 -19.39
N GLY A 604 53.32 5.97 -18.75
CA GLY A 604 52.74 7.22 -19.24
C GLY A 604 52.68 8.33 -18.19
N VAL A 605 52.20 9.50 -18.61
CA VAL A 605 52.06 10.69 -17.77
C VAL A 605 50.58 11.08 -17.69
N THR A 606 50.09 11.35 -16.48
CA THR A 606 48.71 11.78 -16.22
C THR A 606 48.71 13.18 -15.60
N HIS A 607 47.97 14.10 -16.20
CA HIS A 607 47.70 15.43 -15.67
C HIS A 607 46.35 15.43 -14.96
N TYR A 608 46.30 15.94 -13.72
CA TYR A 608 45.08 16.13 -12.95
C TYR A 608 44.85 17.63 -12.75
N TYR A 609 43.64 18.09 -13.05
CA TYR A 609 43.25 19.50 -13.01
C TYR A 609 42.25 19.76 -11.89
N TYR A 610 42.48 20.81 -11.12
CA TYR A 610 41.68 21.21 -9.97
C TYR A 610 41.15 22.64 -10.13
N ASP A 611 40.04 22.95 -9.45
CA ASP A 611 39.55 24.33 -9.33
C ASP A 611 40.30 25.12 -8.23
N GLU A 612 39.94 26.38 -8.03
CA GLU A 612 40.54 27.25 -7.01
C GLU A 612 40.24 26.79 -5.57
N GLU A 613 39.23 25.95 -5.38
CA GLU A 613 38.81 25.40 -4.08
C GLU A 613 39.53 24.07 -3.78
N GLY A 614 40.17 23.48 -4.78
CA GLY A 614 40.93 22.24 -4.72
C GLY A 614 40.13 20.98 -5.09
N ASN A 615 38.93 21.14 -5.67
CA ASN A 615 38.13 20.02 -6.18
C ASN A 615 38.66 19.55 -7.54
N LEU A 616 38.61 18.26 -7.81
CA LEU A 616 39.14 17.67 -9.04
C LEU A 616 38.14 17.85 -10.19
N VAL A 617 38.50 18.66 -11.18
CA VAL A 617 37.68 18.99 -12.34
C VAL A 617 37.81 17.95 -13.45
N GLY A 618 38.96 17.30 -13.55
CA GLY A 618 39.21 16.30 -14.58
C GLY A 618 40.67 15.85 -14.65
N TRP A 619 40.96 14.99 -15.60
CA TRP A 619 42.32 14.48 -15.84
C TRP A 619 42.57 14.17 -17.31
N GLU A 620 43.84 14.12 -17.69
CA GLU A 620 44.29 13.79 -19.05
C GLU A 620 45.46 12.81 -18.99
N ALA A 621 45.36 11.70 -19.72
CA ALA A 621 46.41 10.69 -19.83
C ALA A 621 46.35 10.02 -21.21
N ASP A 622 47.51 9.81 -21.85
CA ASP A 622 47.64 9.02 -23.09
C ASP A 622 46.64 9.41 -24.21
N GLY A 623 46.34 10.71 -24.35
CA GLY A 623 45.39 11.25 -25.33
C GLY A 623 43.90 11.08 -25.00
N LEU A 624 43.59 10.58 -23.80
CA LEU A 624 42.25 10.56 -23.21
C LEU A 624 42.10 11.73 -22.24
N LYS A 625 41.00 12.48 -22.38
CA LYS A 625 40.63 13.58 -21.50
C LYS A 625 39.30 13.30 -20.81
N CYS A 626 39.30 13.29 -19.48
CA CYS A 626 38.10 13.18 -18.65
C CYS A 626 37.76 14.55 -18.05
N ALA A 627 36.50 14.96 -18.16
CA ALA A 627 35.96 16.15 -17.50
C ALA A 627 34.70 15.78 -16.71
N TYR A 628 34.70 16.07 -15.41
CA TYR A 628 33.55 15.83 -14.54
C TYR A 628 32.49 16.93 -14.75
N GLU A 629 31.21 16.55 -14.72
CA GLU A 629 30.09 17.50 -14.78
C GLU A 629 30.04 18.36 -13.51
N GLU A 630 30.24 17.74 -12.34
CA GLU A 630 30.48 18.38 -11.07
C GLU A 630 31.88 17.97 -10.55
N PRO A 631 32.77 18.93 -10.20
CA PRO A 631 34.11 18.60 -9.69
C PRO A 631 34.05 17.67 -8.49
N LEU A 632 34.93 16.66 -8.45
CA LEU A 632 35.00 15.74 -7.31
C LEU A 632 35.56 16.47 -6.09
N PRO A 633 34.85 16.45 -4.95
CA PRO A 633 35.24 17.24 -3.79
C PRO A 633 36.54 16.73 -3.19
N LYS A 634 37.39 17.65 -2.73
CA LYS A 634 38.53 17.27 -1.88
C LYS A 634 38.03 16.71 -0.53
N PRO A 635 38.86 15.93 0.20
CA PRO A 635 38.49 15.47 1.53
C PRO A 635 38.08 16.63 2.46
N PRO A 636 37.02 16.47 3.28
CA PRO A 636 36.47 17.55 4.10
C PRO A 636 37.32 17.76 5.35
N TYR A 637 38.49 18.38 5.20
CA TYR A 637 39.38 18.68 6.33
C TYR A 637 38.71 19.60 7.36
N PRO A 638 39.05 19.47 8.66
CA PRO A 638 39.94 18.45 9.23
C PRO A 638 39.32 17.05 9.21
N LEU A 639 40.15 16.03 9.03
CA LEU A 639 39.74 14.63 9.11
C LEU A 639 39.76 14.15 10.56
N THR A 640 38.63 13.67 11.03
CA THR A 640 38.40 13.12 12.37
C THR A 640 37.83 11.71 12.24
N ARG A 641 37.94 10.89 13.29
CA ARG A 641 37.42 9.51 13.28
C ARG A 641 35.93 9.50 12.95
N GLY A 642 35.50 8.60 12.07
CA GLY A 642 34.10 8.47 11.64
C GLY A 642 33.67 9.41 10.51
N LYS A 643 34.43 10.49 10.25
CA LYS A 643 34.09 11.46 9.21
C LYS A 643 34.00 10.80 7.84
N ALA A 644 32.87 11.00 7.17
CA ALA A 644 32.58 10.40 5.87
C ALA A 644 32.06 11.44 4.88
N TRP A 645 32.28 11.19 3.60
CA TRP A 645 31.76 12.03 2.52
C TRP A 645 31.37 11.16 1.33
N ARG A 646 30.38 11.63 0.58
CA ARG A 646 29.85 10.98 -0.61
C ARG A 646 29.79 11.99 -1.75
N TYR A 647 30.06 11.51 -2.95
CA TYR A 647 29.96 12.30 -4.17
C TYR A 647 29.40 11.43 -5.30
N SER A 648 28.68 12.06 -6.22
CA SER A 648 28.12 11.45 -7.41
C SER A 648 28.18 12.47 -8.54
N THR A 649 28.82 12.13 -9.65
CA THR A 649 28.92 13.02 -10.81
C THR A 649 28.88 12.24 -12.11
N GLY A 650 28.29 12.84 -13.15
CA GLY A 650 28.55 12.44 -14.53
C GLY A 650 29.94 12.89 -14.98
N TYR A 651 30.44 12.32 -16.05
CA TYR A 651 31.64 12.81 -16.73
C TYR A 651 31.65 12.48 -18.22
N ALA A 652 32.39 13.27 -18.99
CA ALA A 652 32.67 13.05 -20.39
C ALA A 652 34.14 12.62 -20.58
N LEU A 653 34.35 11.49 -21.26
CA LEU A 653 35.65 10.94 -21.63
C LEU A 653 35.86 11.09 -23.13
N VAL A 654 36.81 11.93 -23.52
CA VAL A 654 37.08 12.30 -24.92
C VAL A 654 38.40 11.69 -25.38
N ARG A 655 38.40 11.04 -26.55
CA ARG A 655 39.60 10.55 -27.24
C ARG A 655 39.50 10.84 -28.73
N GLY A 656 40.22 11.86 -29.21
CA GLY A 656 40.08 12.32 -30.59
C GLY A 656 38.70 12.93 -30.86
N GLU A 657 37.95 12.37 -31.82
CA GLU A 657 36.56 12.78 -32.14
C GLU A 657 35.49 11.95 -31.39
N GLU A 658 35.88 10.94 -30.62
CA GLU A 658 34.97 10.08 -29.85
C GLU A 658 34.75 10.63 -28.43
N GLU A 659 33.48 10.79 -28.03
CA GLU A 659 33.07 11.16 -26.66
C GLU A 659 32.23 10.03 -26.05
N LEU A 660 32.61 9.61 -24.85
CA LEU A 660 31.89 8.63 -24.03
C LEU A 660 31.39 9.29 -22.75
N LYS A 661 30.20 8.90 -22.31
CA LYS A 661 29.64 9.36 -21.03
C LYS A 661 29.75 8.29 -19.97
N GLY A 662 30.09 8.71 -18.76
CA GLY A 662 30.13 7.86 -17.58
C GLY A 662 29.53 8.52 -16.36
N GLU A 663 29.32 7.70 -15.33
CA GLU A 663 28.79 8.09 -14.02
C GLU A 663 29.71 7.52 -12.95
N LEU A 664 30.07 8.35 -11.97
CA LEU A 664 30.94 7.98 -10.87
C LEU A 664 30.27 8.29 -9.54
N GLU A 665 30.21 7.30 -8.67
CA GLU A 665 29.72 7.42 -7.29
C GLU A 665 30.82 6.99 -6.32
N GLY A 666 31.16 7.82 -5.34
CA GLY A 666 32.18 7.52 -4.34
C GLY A 666 31.70 7.75 -2.91
N VAL A 667 32.13 6.87 -2.00
CA VAL A 667 31.96 7.01 -0.56
C VAL A 667 33.31 6.79 0.11
N GLU A 668 33.68 7.71 1.00
CA GLU A 668 34.92 7.65 1.76
C GLU A 668 34.64 7.88 3.25
N ARG A 669 35.42 7.25 4.13
CA ARG A 669 35.26 7.32 5.59
C ARG A 669 36.59 7.17 6.32
N VAL A 670 36.86 8.04 7.29
CA VAL A 670 37.98 7.90 8.22
C VAL A 670 37.67 6.77 9.20
N GLU A 671 38.35 5.63 9.08
CA GLU A 671 38.15 4.48 9.97
C GLU A 671 39.08 4.54 11.19
N ASP A 672 40.31 5.04 11.03
CA ASP A 672 41.32 4.98 12.09
C ASP A 672 42.45 6.01 11.94
N PHE A 673 43.33 6.09 12.94
CA PHE A 673 44.56 6.89 12.92
C PHE A 673 45.76 6.03 13.29
N GLU A 674 46.85 6.15 12.52
CA GLU A 674 48.02 5.32 12.71
C GLU A 674 49.30 5.97 12.18
N VAL A 675 50.44 5.61 12.77
CA VAL A 675 51.75 6.08 12.35
C VAL A 675 52.28 5.17 11.24
N ILE A 676 52.49 5.73 10.05
CA ILE A 676 52.98 5.03 8.87
C ILE A 676 54.44 5.41 8.61
N LYS A 677 55.31 4.40 8.58
CA LYS A 677 56.73 4.58 8.26
C LYS A 677 56.98 4.49 6.76
N ALA A 678 57.32 5.60 6.11
CA ALA A 678 57.71 5.68 4.70
C ALA A 678 59.03 4.93 4.41
N LEU A 679 59.34 4.69 3.13
CA LEU A 679 60.53 3.91 2.74
C LEU A 679 61.85 4.65 2.94
N ASP A 680 61.84 5.97 3.10
CA ASP A 680 63.00 6.75 3.56
C ASP A 680 63.22 6.66 5.08
N GLY A 681 62.34 5.94 5.80
CA GLY A 681 62.42 5.72 7.23
C GLY A 681 61.72 6.79 8.08
N LYS A 682 61.13 7.83 7.47
CA LYS A 682 60.33 8.84 8.20
C LYS A 682 58.97 8.29 8.58
N GLU A 683 58.49 8.68 9.75
CA GLU A 683 57.19 8.29 10.27
C GLU A 683 56.20 9.45 10.13
N TYR A 684 55.00 9.13 9.65
CA TYR A 684 53.92 10.09 9.41
C TYR A 684 52.68 9.65 10.18
N PHE A 685 52.12 10.54 10.99
CA PHE A 685 50.79 10.33 11.56
C PHE A 685 49.73 10.51 10.47
N CYS A 686 48.89 9.50 10.27
CA CYS A 686 47.96 9.43 9.17
C CYS A 686 46.54 9.07 9.64
N ALA A 687 45.54 9.64 8.98
CA ALA A 687 44.18 9.10 9.00
C ALA A 687 44.09 7.95 7.97
N ARG A 688 43.61 6.79 8.39
CA ARG A 688 43.26 5.66 7.52
C ARG A 688 41.84 5.86 7.01
N VAL A 689 41.71 6.12 5.72
CA VAL A 689 40.45 6.37 5.04
C VAL A 689 40.08 5.17 4.19
N ALA A 690 38.92 4.57 4.46
CA ALA A 690 38.30 3.60 3.57
C ALA A 690 37.62 4.31 2.40
N VAL A 691 37.74 3.74 1.21
CA VAL A 691 37.17 4.29 -0.02
C VAL A 691 36.46 3.18 -0.79
N ARG A 692 35.27 3.50 -1.31
CA ARG A 692 34.55 2.70 -2.29
C ARG A 692 34.05 3.62 -3.40
N ILE A 693 34.51 3.40 -4.63
CA ILE A 693 34.10 4.14 -5.82
C ILE A 693 33.50 3.15 -6.82
N VAL A 694 32.36 3.51 -7.40
CA VAL A 694 31.71 2.78 -8.48
C VAL A 694 31.70 3.70 -9.69
N ASP A 695 32.41 3.29 -10.73
CA ASP A 695 32.55 4.01 -11.99
C ASP A 695 31.87 3.21 -13.11
N ARG A 696 30.97 3.84 -13.87
CA ARG A 696 30.18 3.22 -14.93
C ARG A 696 30.40 3.95 -16.24
N ILE A 697 30.84 3.24 -17.27
CA ILE A 697 31.00 3.78 -18.63
C ILE A 697 30.06 3.05 -19.57
N TYR A 698 29.32 3.81 -20.38
CA TYR A 698 28.39 3.27 -21.37
C TYR A 698 29.05 3.25 -22.76
N LEU A 699 29.32 2.05 -23.28
CA LEU A 699 30.00 1.83 -24.56
C LEU A 699 29.14 0.96 -25.47
N GLY A 700 28.55 1.54 -26.52
CA GLY A 700 27.81 0.78 -27.55
C GLY A 700 26.65 -0.09 -27.02
N GLY A 701 26.04 0.29 -25.90
CA GLY A 701 24.97 -0.47 -25.24
C GLY A 701 25.43 -1.47 -24.16
N LEU A 702 26.74 -1.60 -23.93
CA LEU A 702 27.33 -2.35 -22.82
C LEU A 702 27.65 -1.39 -21.65
N ASN A 703 27.28 -1.79 -20.44
CA ASN A 703 27.64 -1.08 -19.20
C ASN A 703 28.91 -1.71 -18.63
N LEU A 704 30.02 -0.96 -18.69
CA LEU A 704 31.27 -1.34 -18.06
C LEU A 704 31.32 -0.74 -16.66
N THR A 705 31.28 -1.58 -15.64
CA THR A 705 31.34 -1.14 -14.24
C THR A 705 32.70 -1.47 -13.63
N THR A 706 33.36 -0.47 -13.06
CA THR A 706 34.58 -0.62 -12.28
C THR A 706 34.27 -0.29 -10.82
N ILE A 707 34.57 -1.21 -9.91
CA ILE A 707 34.46 -1.01 -8.47
C ILE A 707 35.87 -0.90 -7.90
N ILE A 708 36.16 0.25 -7.28
CA ILE A 708 37.45 0.55 -6.64
C ILE A 708 37.23 0.56 -5.14
N GLU A 709 37.92 -0.29 -4.40
CA GLU A 709 37.76 -0.40 -2.94
C GLU A 709 39.08 -0.58 -2.22
N GLY A 710 39.20 0.00 -1.04
CA GLY A 710 40.34 -0.24 -0.16
C GLY A 710 40.58 0.92 0.79
N HIS A 711 41.85 1.20 1.07
CA HIS A 711 42.24 2.20 2.06
C HIS A 711 43.37 3.08 1.56
N TYR A 712 43.38 4.33 1.99
CA TYR A 712 44.55 5.20 1.88
C TYR A 712 44.85 5.89 3.21
N TRP A 713 46.10 6.29 3.39
CA TRP A 713 46.61 6.90 4.61
C TRP A 713 47.10 8.29 4.29
N ILE A 714 46.47 9.28 4.90
CA ILE A 714 46.70 10.70 4.59
C ILE A 714 47.22 11.43 5.82
N SER A 715 48.33 12.16 5.65
CA SER A 715 48.99 12.95 6.67
C SER A 715 48.88 14.44 6.36
N SER A 716 48.80 15.27 7.39
CA SER A 716 48.82 16.73 7.27
C SER A 716 50.18 17.27 6.77
N GLU A 717 51.25 16.49 6.85
CA GLU A 717 52.58 16.95 6.43
C GLU A 717 52.85 16.77 4.94
N VAL A 718 52.33 15.70 4.36
CA VAL A 718 52.70 15.25 3.00
C VAL A 718 51.52 14.71 2.20
N GLY A 719 50.29 14.81 2.68
CA GLY A 719 49.13 14.18 2.06
C GLY A 719 49.23 12.66 2.08
N THR A 720 48.86 11.98 0.98
CA THR A 720 48.85 10.52 0.91
C THR A 720 50.25 9.92 1.09
N VAL A 721 50.42 9.09 2.13
CA VAL A 721 51.66 8.37 2.45
C VAL A 721 51.62 6.93 1.95
N LYS A 722 50.46 6.29 2.05
CA LYS A 722 50.24 4.89 1.68
C LYS A 722 48.85 4.73 1.08
N GLN A 723 48.70 3.78 0.16
CA GLN A 723 47.40 3.41 -0.40
C GLN A 723 47.40 1.91 -0.74
N TYR A 724 46.23 1.29 -0.59
CA TYR A 724 45.95 -0.08 -0.99
C TYR A 724 44.55 -0.15 -1.58
N LEU A 725 44.44 -0.35 -2.89
CA LEU A 725 43.18 -0.38 -3.63
C LEU A 725 43.05 -1.65 -4.45
N THR A 726 41.82 -2.14 -4.55
CA THR A 726 41.40 -3.23 -5.41
C THR A 726 40.45 -2.69 -6.46
N TYR A 727 40.79 -2.90 -7.72
CA TYR A 727 39.98 -2.53 -8.88
C TYR A 727 39.33 -3.80 -9.43
N THR A 728 38.01 -3.84 -9.43
CA THR A 728 37.21 -4.94 -9.98
C THR A 728 36.48 -4.45 -11.22
N TYR A 729 36.83 -4.98 -12.38
CA TYR A 729 36.24 -4.63 -13.67
C TYR A 729 35.19 -5.66 -14.07
N HIS A 730 34.00 -5.18 -14.43
CA HIS A 730 32.87 -5.97 -14.92
C HIS A 730 32.59 -5.62 -16.39
N ASP A 731 33.10 -6.44 -17.33
CA ASP A 731 32.98 -6.22 -18.80
C ASP A 731 32.41 -7.42 -19.59
N GLY A 732 31.72 -8.35 -18.91
CA GLY A 732 31.38 -9.67 -19.45
C GLY A 732 32.21 -10.81 -18.84
N GLY A 733 33.26 -10.47 -18.08
CA GLY A 733 33.91 -11.29 -17.06
C GLY A 733 34.23 -10.48 -15.79
N ILE A 734 34.93 -11.08 -14.82
CA ILE A 734 35.45 -10.39 -13.62
C ILE A 734 36.98 -10.38 -13.68
N LYS A 735 37.58 -9.19 -13.75
CA LYS A 735 39.02 -8.99 -13.63
C LYS A 735 39.32 -8.18 -12.37
N VAL A 736 40.21 -8.67 -11.52
CA VAL A 736 40.63 -8.00 -10.28
C VAL A 736 42.09 -7.58 -10.40
N ILE A 737 42.38 -6.31 -10.09
CA ILE A 737 43.73 -5.75 -10.02
C ILE A 737 43.94 -5.15 -8.64
N THR A 738 44.99 -5.55 -7.95
CA THR A 738 45.38 -4.94 -6.67
C THR A 738 46.54 -3.98 -6.88
N ARG A 739 46.42 -2.77 -6.34
CA ARG A 739 47.40 -1.70 -6.42
C ARG A 739 47.75 -1.22 -5.02
N SER A 740 49.04 -1.13 -4.70
CA SER A 740 49.51 -0.51 -3.47
C SER A 740 50.54 0.57 -3.76
N LEU A 741 50.47 1.70 -3.07
CA LEU A 741 51.44 2.78 -3.13
C LEU A 741 52.05 2.99 -1.74
N MET A 742 53.37 3.19 -1.70
CA MET A 742 54.11 3.54 -0.50
C MET A 742 55.07 4.69 -0.77
N LEU A 743 55.00 5.73 0.04
CA LEU A 743 55.86 6.91 -0.09
C LEU A 743 57.33 6.53 0.08
N LYS A 744 58.16 6.92 -0.90
CA LYS A 744 59.60 6.68 -0.91
C LYS A 744 60.40 7.90 -0.47
N SER A 745 60.05 9.08 -0.97
CA SER A 745 60.73 10.33 -0.61
C SER A 745 59.89 11.54 -1.03
N VAL A 746 60.10 12.67 -0.34
CA VAL A 746 59.48 13.96 -0.67
C VAL A 746 60.56 15.02 -0.82
N SER A 747 60.55 15.72 -1.95
CA SER A 747 61.30 16.95 -2.18
C SER A 747 60.31 18.11 -2.20
N ARG A 748 60.30 18.95 -1.17
CA ARG A 748 59.38 20.10 -1.10
C ARG A 748 59.82 21.19 -2.09
N GLY A 749 58.84 21.80 -2.76
CA GLY A 749 59.06 23.02 -3.54
C GLY A 749 59.51 24.16 -2.63
N GLY A 750 60.45 24.97 -3.12
CA GLY A 750 61.06 26.09 -2.39
C GLY A 750 60.18 27.33 -2.35
#